data_AF-A0A660XX46-F1
#
_entry.id   AF-A0A660XX46-F1
#
_cell.length_a   1.000
_cell.length_b   1.000
_cell.length_c   1.000
_cell.angle_alpha   90.00
_cell.angle_beta   90.00
_cell.angle_gamma   90.00
#
_symmetry.space_group_name_H-M   'P 1'
#
loop_
_entity.id
_entity.type
_entity.pdbx_description
1 polymer ?
#
loop_
_entity_poly.entity_id
_entity_poly.type
_entity_poly.pdbx_seq_one_letter_code
_entity_poly.pdbx_strand_id
1 'polypeptide(L)'
;MKKLATIFLMLTLLVSFVWAENTSQAVKRVQWSREMIKLSQPEQVKIQSKVQNALRSNSDRGKMMQVYMGKTHHERKSHKTNSHLQVFNNQMSFQRAQKSLSKFAPSKTDIMMPMDTLTLFPGVPDTINYIAGESFVFQILTGDTVVLEFWVDDGDSVFGGNDLFVDLSGDDGDEIKVWDGAEFDETPPGDGIFQATLNTMSFGDEGSPEPFFGLQNCIVYVSGWSTATPIMFEGVAFVGAPDENTSIEGTVMVENPPEKSVGSYPAVDVVVWVAKMPADTIWEDWEPEAVFLTKTDQNGYYKIGIFDQYQGDFIIGVEDIWNQYPGYYPDPYGIDVSILGQVTGFDFVLTVGKETIYGAVQDENGQGVGGVTINAHGDYGETEVVTNSDGSFEIPAMPGWWEVEIEEDDIYGQYMIPWSKELEVFENGDHPVNFTLYSLNASFTGYVGTSAGDPMADVEMYTDVWLGIDVGYHNWAYTDESGNYELRVSTALQGIPFDNGWGGVDTSSYWVNAWSDDVLFMPDSYSDVYAPAAGLDFTAIIPDASLSGTVYNANNNNPLYDAQVHVYQLISPVKGPAGLPGLDIWAFTDENGYYEVPLVGEPYPGVPYMIEVYWPYEWRPSVVDSMNVLSGNHYNRDYYISEPVTEGVVEGYVFDENGYGIANAHVELYNWNQYFEIYTDGSGYFRLEHIPFDWYSATANADGYDPYNIDNIWVGNQPTYLEFWMGSIVGDILLDGFVVDESNSPIPGALMMLFNWEFYEPFTLFTDDSGHFELNVKPGWYDFQVGANGFGAFNQGFEIQNDTTLMVTLTGFPMIADTLQGNVVDDGDNPLRKVFVYAELYDYDNDIVEYMGYTYTDINGHYDIALPAGKVDMMYSKSGFNPEWRTFDWPNNSPEDPIMMWPEMHVFGPELIDVIDVPEDNGKQVRLTWKRAEGLEGSVKEYQIWRAIQPFNDMNPSPEIPYDWDYVTTVPVHPEMDIYNVVV
;
A
#
# COMPACT_ATOMS: atom_id res chain seq x y z
N MET A 1 1.35 -2.63 -12.55
CA MET A 1 2.71 -3.21 -12.69
C MET A 1 2.85 -4.46 -11.84
N LYS A 2 2.11 -4.58 -10.73
CA LYS A 2 1.69 -5.82 -10.03
C LYS A 2 1.18 -7.02 -10.88
N LYS A 3 1.22 -6.98 -12.22
CA LYS A 3 0.39 -7.82 -13.11
C LYS A 3 0.94 -9.21 -13.44
N LEU A 4 2.14 -9.52 -12.96
CA LEU A 4 2.84 -10.79 -13.20
C LEU A 4 3.18 -11.52 -11.90
N ALA A 5 3.49 -10.78 -10.84
CA ALA A 5 3.56 -11.29 -9.48
C ALA A 5 2.37 -12.19 -9.13
N THR A 6 1.13 -11.84 -9.51
CA THR A 6 -0.07 -12.68 -9.25
C THR A 6 -0.08 -14.01 -10.01
N ILE A 7 0.45 -14.06 -11.25
CA ILE A 7 0.54 -15.31 -12.04
C ILE A 7 1.67 -16.18 -11.49
N PHE A 8 2.73 -15.54 -11.03
CA PHE A 8 3.87 -16.16 -10.37
C PHE A 8 3.44 -16.75 -9.01
N LEU A 9 2.65 -16.01 -8.21
CA LEU A 9 2.01 -16.48 -6.98
C LEU A 9 1.10 -17.70 -7.23
N MET A 10 0.37 -17.76 -8.34
CA MET A 10 -0.43 -18.95 -8.71
C MET A 10 0.41 -20.15 -9.18
N LEU A 11 1.68 -19.96 -9.50
CA LEU A 11 2.63 -21.05 -9.76
C LEU A 11 3.33 -21.53 -8.48
N THR A 12 3.38 -20.70 -7.42
CA THR A 12 4.07 -21.00 -6.15
C THR A 12 3.14 -21.33 -4.97
N LEU A 13 1.86 -20.93 -4.98
CA LEU A 13 0.83 -21.28 -3.97
C LEU A 13 0.39 -22.77 -3.96
N LEU A 14 1.09 -23.64 -4.68
CA LEU A 14 0.69 -25.03 -4.93
C LEU A 14 1.23 -26.03 -3.91
N VAL A 15 0.97 -25.76 -2.62
CA VAL A 15 0.78 -26.79 -1.58
C VAL A 15 -0.25 -26.31 -0.52
N SER A 16 -1.58 -26.43 -0.76
CA SER A 16 -2.64 -26.55 0.27
C SER A 16 -4.08 -26.79 -0.31
N PHE A 17 -5.11 -26.89 0.55
CA PHE A 17 -6.32 -27.76 0.44
C PHE A 17 -7.68 -27.16 -0.02
N VAL A 18 -8.42 -27.83 -0.93
CA VAL A 18 -9.92 -27.95 -1.11
C VAL A 18 -10.84 -26.68 -1.26
N TRP A 19 -11.74 -26.41 -2.25
CA TRP A 19 -12.35 -27.09 -3.44
C TRP A 19 -13.35 -26.16 -4.20
N ALA A 20 -13.51 -26.16 -5.55
CA ALA A 20 -14.69 -25.51 -6.20
C ALA A 20 -15.19 -25.99 -7.62
N GLU A 21 -16.07 -27.01 -7.68
CA GLU A 21 -16.85 -27.40 -8.90
C GLU A 21 -17.53 -26.24 -9.70
N ASN A 22 -17.59 -26.32 -11.04
CA ASN A 22 -18.84 -25.94 -11.74
C ASN A 22 -19.12 -26.65 -13.08
N THR A 23 -20.36 -26.51 -13.57
CA THR A 23 -21.02 -27.53 -14.40
C THR A 23 -21.59 -27.05 -15.75
N SER A 24 -21.57 -27.99 -16.71
CA SER A 24 -22.29 -28.00 -18.01
C SER A 24 -21.70 -27.10 -19.11
N GLN A 25 -21.48 -27.61 -20.33
CA GLN A 25 -22.56 -27.86 -21.30
C GLN A 25 -22.42 -29.17 -22.10
N ALA A 26 -23.52 -29.60 -22.71
CA ALA A 26 -23.59 -30.86 -23.45
C ALA A 26 -23.95 -30.71 -24.95
N VAL A 27 -23.65 -31.76 -25.71
CA VAL A 27 -24.25 -32.17 -27.01
C VAL A 27 -23.59 -31.64 -28.31
N LYS A 28 -22.61 -32.40 -28.84
CA LYS A 28 -22.76 -33.20 -30.09
C LYS A 28 -21.52 -34.05 -30.46
N ARG A 29 -21.62 -35.38 -30.32
CA ARG A 29 -20.86 -36.34 -31.17
C ARG A 29 -21.71 -36.74 -32.38
N VAL A 30 -21.08 -36.89 -33.55
CA VAL A 30 -21.23 -38.03 -34.51
C VAL A 30 -20.56 -37.65 -35.86
N GLN A 31 -19.32 -38.11 -36.05
CA GLN A 31 -18.78 -38.76 -37.27
C GLN A 31 -17.24 -38.74 -37.27
N TRP A 32 -16.57 -39.80 -36.80
CA TRP A 32 -15.18 -40.11 -37.23
C TRP A 32 -14.82 -41.61 -37.24
N SER A 33 -15.81 -42.50 -37.19
CA SER A 33 -15.62 -43.95 -37.39
C SER A 33 -15.37 -44.35 -38.86
N ARG A 34 -14.58 -43.57 -39.63
CA ARG A 34 -14.35 -43.78 -41.07
C ARG A 34 -12.93 -43.55 -41.62
N GLU A 35 -11.98 -42.94 -40.90
CA GLU A 35 -10.62 -42.69 -41.44
C GLU A 35 -9.59 -43.80 -41.15
N MET A 36 -9.89 -44.77 -40.29
CA MET A 36 -9.05 -45.93 -39.90
C MET A 36 -8.76 -46.98 -41.02
N ILE A 37 -8.73 -46.59 -42.30
CA ILE A 37 -8.50 -47.49 -43.47
C ILE A 37 -7.27 -47.06 -44.32
N LYS A 38 -6.36 -46.22 -43.79
CA LYS A 38 -5.24 -45.64 -44.59
C LYS A 38 -3.79 -45.89 -44.11
N LEU A 39 -3.54 -46.77 -43.14
CA LEU A 39 -2.17 -47.19 -42.79
C LEU A 39 -1.95 -48.70 -43.02
N SER A 40 -0.71 -49.09 -43.32
CA SER A 40 -0.43 -50.38 -43.97
C SER A 40 -0.11 -51.51 -42.99
N GLN A 41 -0.53 -52.73 -43.31
CA GLN A 41 -0.32 -53.93 -42.46
C GLN A 41 1.14 -54.17 -42.01
N PRO A 42 2.20 -53.89 -42.80
CA PRO A 42 3.58 -54.03 -42.34
C PRO A 42 3.96 -53.13 -41.15
N GLU A 43 3.35 -51.96 -41.02
CA GLU A 43 3.67 -50.99 -39.96
C GLU A 43 3.01 -51.38 -38.64
N GLN A 44 1.76 -51.85 -38.70
CA GLN A 44 1.02 -52.38 -37.54
C GLN A 44 1.75 -53.57 -36.88
N VAL A 45 2.32 -54.48 -37.68
CA VAL A 45 3.09 -55.63 -37.16
C VAL A 45 4.41 -55.19 -36.51
N LYS A 46 5.05 -54.12 -37.01
CA LYS A 46 6.30 -53.61 -36.45
C LYS A 46 6.08 -52.99 -35.06
N ILE A 47 5.00 -52.24 -34.88
CA ILE A 47 4.60 -51.64 -33.59
C ILE A 47 4.22 -52.73 -32.59
N GLN A 48 3.35 -53.69 -32.96
CA GLN A 48 2.98 -54.81 -32.09
C GLN A 48 4.19 -55.66 -31.65
N SER A 49 5.23 -55.79 -32.50
CA SER A 49 6.45 -56.52 -32.13
C SER A 49 7.37 -55.77 -31.15
N LYS A 50 7.31 -54.43 -31.09
CA LYS A 50 7.96 -53.66 -30.02
C LYS A 50 7.21 -53.83 -28.70
N VAL A 51 5.88 -53.67 -28.71
CA VAL A 51 5.01 -53.78 -27.52
C VAL A 51 5.18 -55.16 -26.82
N GLN A 52 5.19 -56.26 -27.58
CA GLN A 52 5.40 -57.59 -26.97
C GLN A 52 6.81 -57.85 -26.41
N ASN A 53 7.83 -57.08 -26.83
CA ASN A 53 9.16 -57.17 -26.23
C ASN A 53 9.27 -56.32 -24.96
N ALA A 54 8.62 -55.14 -24.92
CA ALA A 54 8.52 -54.32 -23.70
C ALA A 54 7.78 -55.06 -22.56
N LEU A 55 6.70 -55.78 -22.87
CA LEU A 55 5.96 -56.59 -21.89
C LEU A 55 6.79 -57.72 -21.24
N ARG A 56 7.98 -58.06 -21.76
CA ARG A 56 8.89 -59.05 -21.14
C ARG A 56 9.93 -58.43 -20.20
N SER A 57 10.18 -57.12 -20.27
CA SER A 57 11.06 -56.42 -19.33
C SER A 57 10.38 -56.06 -18.00
N ASN A 58 9.04 -56.04 -17.94
CA ASN A 58 8.30 -55.61 -16.75
C ASN A 58 8.60 -56.47 -15.50
N SER A 59 8.88 -57.77 -15.65
CA SER A 59 9.24 -58.65 -14.52
C SER A 59 10.66 -58.46 -13.98
N ASP A 60 11.51 -57.70 -14.68
CA ASP A 60 12.83 -57.31 -14.21
C ASP A 60 12.87 -55.84 -13.77
N ARG A 61 12.03 -54.96 -14.33
CA ARG A 61 11.81 -53.59 -13.84
C ARG A 61 11.26 -53.55 -12.41
N GLY A 62 10.22 -54.33 -12.09
CA GLY A 62 9.72 -54.44 -10.70
C GLY A 62 10.73 -55.04 -9.70
N LYS A 63 11.81 -55.69 -10.17
CA LYS A 63 12.94 -56.09 -9.31
C LYS A 63 14.01 -55.01 -9.19
N MET A 64 14.12 -54.10 -10.16
CA MET A 64 15.04 -52.96 -10.12
C MET A 64 14.52 -51.89 -9.16
N MET A 65 13.22 -51.54 -9.21
CA MET A 65 12.54 -50.70 -8.20
C MET A 65 12.80 -51.23 -6.78
N GLN A 66 12.47 -52.50 -6.52
CA GLN A 66 12.72 -53.15 -5.21
C GLN A 66 14.20 -53.17 -4.76
N VAL A 67 15.16 -53.10 -5.69
CA VAL A 67 16.61 -53.10 -5.37
C VAL A 67 17.18 -51.69 -5.17
N TYR A 68 16.58 -50.66 -5.78
CA TYR A 68 16.94 -49.26 -5.55
C TYR A 68 16.28 -48.70 -4.29
N MET A 69 14.98 -48.95 -4.09
CA MET A 69 14.25 -48.57 -2.87
C MET A 69 14.83 -49.23 -1.60
N GLY A 70 15.43 -50.42 -1.73
CA GLY A 70 16.17 -51.08 -0.65
C GLY A 70 17.52 -50.45 -0.27
N LYS A 71 17.99 -49.42 -1.00
CA LYS A 71 19.25 -48.69 -0.72
C LYS A 71 19.03 -47.28 -0.21
N THR A 72 18.04 -46.55 -0.73
CA THR A 72 17.70 -45.19 -0.28
C THR A 72 17.41 -45.15 1.22
N HIS A 73 16.77 -46.19 1.76
CA HIS A 73 16.52 -46.39 3.20
C HIS A 73 17.79 -46.63 4.07
N HIS A 74 18.99 -46.66 3.49
CA HIS A 74 20.27 -46.71 4.22
C HIS A 74 21.22 -45.53 3.91
N GLU A 75 20.96 -44.75 2.86
CA GLU A 75 21.79 -43.61 2.46
C GLU A 75 21.16 -42.22 2.76
N ARG A 76 19.88 -42.15 3.20
CA ARG A 76 19.21 -40.96 3.81
C ARG A 76 19.89 -40.40 5.10
N LYS A 77 21.20 -40.63 5.31
CA LYS A 77 22.02 -40.02 6.38
C LYS A 77 23.31 -39.34 5.90
N SER A 78 23.57 -39.24 4.59
CA SER A 78 24.78 -38.53 4.11
C SER A 78 24.67 -37.81 2.76
N HIS A 79 23.47 -37.63 2.21
CA HIS A 79 23.22 -36.73 1.08
C HIS A 79 21.96 -35.91 1.39
N LYS A 80 22.14 -34.81 2.16
CA LYS A 80 21.36 -33.60 1.93
C LYS A 80 22.15 -32.84 0.85
N THR A 81 21.63 -32.82 -0.36
CA THR A 81 21.92 -31.79 -1.35
C THR A 81 20.69 -30.90 -1.38
N ASN A 82 20.88 -29.60 -1.22
CA ASN A 82 19.79 -28.65 -1.07
C ASN A 82 18.93 -28.66 -2.34
N SER A 83 17.70 -29.13 -2.19
CA SER A 83 16.53 -28.83 -3.01
C SER A 83 15.42 -28.65 -1.99
N HIS A 84 15.51 -27.54 -1.27
CA HIS A 84 14.47 -27.06 -0.38
C HIS A 84 13.89 -25.86 -1.14
N LEU A 85 12.62 -25.98 -1.53
CA LEU A 85 11.78 -24.83 -1.81
C LEU A 85 10.92 -24.72 -0.55
N GLN A 86 11.00 -23.59 0.14
CA GLN A 86 10.23 -23.28 1.34
C GLN A 86 9.31 -22.11 0.95
N VAL A 87 8.02 -22.19 1.27
CA VAL A 87 6.95 -21.31 0.80
C VAL A 87 6.13 -20.84 2.01
N PHE A 88 6.80 -20.09 2.89
CA PHE A 88 6.14 -19.57 4.09
C PHE A 88 5.09 -18.51 3.76
N ASN A 89 3.99 -18.55 4.51
CA ASN A 89 2.95 -17.54 4.47
C ASN A 89 3.51 -16.15 4.78
N ASN A 90 3.07 -15.13 4.05
CA ASN A 90 3.07 -13.77 4.57
C ASN A 90 1.71 -13.09 4.36
N GLN A 91 1.16 -12.51 5.42
CA GLN A 91 -0.16 -11.89 5.38
C GLN A 91 -0.07 -10.41 4.97
N MET A 92 -0.83 -10.02 3.95
CA MET A 92 -1.56 -8.75 4.02
C MET A 92 -2.91 -8.77 3.27
N SER A 93 -3.96 -9.06 4.05
CA SER A 93 -5.36 -8.66 3.87
C SER A 93 -6.12 -8.97 2.56
N PHE A 94 -7.11 -9.87 2.74
CA PHE A 94 -8.38 -10.03 2.02
C PHE A 94 -8.46 -10.99 0.81
N GLN A 95 -9.55 -11.79 0.85
CA GLN A 95 -9.90 -12.95 0.00
C GLN A 95 -8.97 -14.16 0.20
N ARG A 96 -9.47 -15.41 0.24
CA ARG A 96 -10.47 -16.01 -0.67
C ARG A 96 -11.60 -16.83 -0.02
N ALA A 97 -12.54 -17.22 -0.87
CA ALA A 97 -13.78 -17.89 -0.50
C ALA A 97 -13.64 -19.41 -0.41
N GLN A 98 -13.81 -19.99 0.78
CA GLN A 98 -14.28 -21.36 0.87
C GLN A 98 -15.75 -21.44 0.47
N LYS A 99 -16.05 -22.31 -0.49
CA LYS A 99 -17.42 -22.79 -0.73
C LYS A 99 -17.94 -23.45 0.54
N SER A 100 -18.93 -22.82 1.17
CA SER A 100 -19.58 -23.41 2.35
C SER A 100 -20.12 -24.80 1.99
N LEU A 101 -19.54 -25.84 2.59
CA LEU A 101 -20.01 -27.21 2.40
C LEU A 101 -21.43 -27.33 2.94
N SER A 102 -22.40 -27.25 2.03
CA SER A 102 -23.83 -27.22 2.35
C SER A 102 -24.30 -28.51 3.02
N LYS A 103 -24.11 -28.61 4.34
CA LYS A 103 -24.39 -29.79 5.19
C LYS A 103 -25.88 -30.23 5.22
N PHE A 104 -26.76 -29.65 4.41
CA PHE A 104 -28.21 -29.94 4.37
C PHE A 104 -28.91 -29.95 2.99
N ALA A 105 -28.39 -30.69 2.00
CA ALA A 105 -29.22 -31.18 0.89
C ALA A 105 -28.77 -32.54 0.33
N PRO A 106 -29.68 -33.49 0.01
CA PRO A 106 -29.31 -34.73 -0.66
C PRO A 106 -29.08 -34.49 -2.16
N SER A 107 -27.86 -34.73 -2.64
CA SER A 107 -27.50 -34.60 -4.05
C SER A 107 -28.31 -35.58 -4.94
N LYS A 108 -28.61 -35.15 -6.17
CA LYS A 108 -29.22 -36.01 -7.19
C LYS A 108 -28.13 -36.78 -7.92
N THR A 109 -28.33 -38.08 -8.04
CA THR A 109 -27.45 -38.96 -8.82
C THR A 109 -27.62 -38.69 -10.31
N ASP A 110 -26.69 -37.95 -10.92
CA ASP A 110 -26.53 -37.93 -12.38
C ASP A 110 -25.51 -38.99 -12.82
N ILE A 111 -25.74 -39.56 -14.01
CA ILE A 111 -25.05 -40.77 -14.48
C ILE A 111 -23.86 -40.34 -15.34
N MET A 112 -22.66 -40.30 -14.74
CA MET A 112 -21.40 -40.01 -15.42
C MET A 112 -21.13 -41.02 -16.55
N MET A 113 -20.54 -40.54 -17.65
CA MET A 113 -19.86 -41.44 -18.60
C MET A 113 -18.55 -41.91 -17.95
N PRO A 114 -18.07 -43.13 -18.21
CA PRO A 114 -16.77 -43.55 -17.68
C PRO A 114 -15.66 -42.67 -18.30
N MET A 115 -15.02 -41.87 -17.46
CA MET A 115 -13.72 -41.27 -17.73
C MET A 115 -12.64 -42.35 -17.67
N ASP A 116 -11.48 -42.11 -18.26
CA ASP A 116 -10.33 -43.00 -18.08
C ASP A 116 -9.79 -42.86 -16.64
N THR A 117 -9.22 -43.94 -16.11
CA THR A 117 -8.88 -44.07 -14.67
C THR A 117 -7.49 -44.64 -14.49
N LEU A 118 -6.67 -44.02 -13.65
CA LEU A 118 -5.40 -44.59 -13.14
C LEU A 118 -5.69 -45.21 -11.77
N THR A 119 -5.68 -46.54 -11.69
CA THR A 119 -6.04 -47.26 -10.47
C THR A 119 -4.81 -47.88 -9.81
N LEU A 120 -4.34 -47.31 -8.70
CA LEU A 120 -3.21 -47.87 -7.97
C LEU A 120 -3.64 -49.12 -7.17
N PHE A 121 -3.15 -50.29 -7.59
CA PHE A 121 -3.40 -51.57 -6.93
C PHE A 121 -2.22 -52.00 -6.03
N PRO A 122 -2.48 -52.64 -4.87
CA PRO A 122 -1.47 -53.30 -4.05
C PRO A 122 -0.55 -54.26 -4.84
N GLY A 123 0.69 -53.84 -5.09
CA GLY A 123 1.72 -54.62 -5.76
C GLY A 123 1.45 -54.96 -7.24
N VAL A 124 0.57 -54.21 -7.92
CA VAL A 124 0.30 -54.36 -9.35
C VAL A 124 0.28 -52.96 -10.00
N PRO A 125 1.23 -52.62 -10.88
CA PRO A 125 1.22 -51.33 -11.54
C PRO A 125 0.08 -51.23 -12.55
N ASP A 126 -0.56 -50.07 -12.60
CA ASP A 126 -1.54 -49.70 -13.63
C ASP A 126 -0.98 -48.62 -14.59
N THR A 127 -1.70 -48.31 -15.66
CA THR A 127 -1.23 -47.37 -16.69
C THR A 127 -2.37 -46.64 -17.37
N ILE A 128 -2.32 -45.31 -17.34
CA ILE A 128 -3.24 -44.41 -18.06
C ILE A 128 -2.54 -43.72 -19.25
N ASN A 129 -3.32 -43.32 -20.25
CA ASN A 129 -2.91 -42.39 -21.31
C ASN A 129 -4.02 -41.33 -21.40
N TYR A 130 -3.68 -40.05 -21.37
CA TYR A 130 -4.64 -38.95 -21.55
C TYR A 130 -3.94 -37.77 -22.26
N ILE A 131 -4.71 -36.78 -22.70
CA ILE A 131 -4.17 -35.54 -23.25
C ILE A 131 -4.13 -34.49 -22.14
N ALA A 132 -2.97 -33.87 -21.88
CA ALA A 132 -2.89 -32.70 -21.00
C ALA A 132 -3.82 -31.62 -21.56
N GLY A 133 -4.85 -31.29 -20.79
CA GLY A 133 -6.06 -30.74 -21.36
C GLY A 133 -7.37 -31.41 -20.92
N GLU A 134 -7.32 -32.69 -20.55
CA GLU A 134 -8.48 -33.51 -20.23
C GLU A 134 -8.54 -33.85 -18.73
N SER A 135 -9.71 -34.26 -18.25
CA SER A 135 -9.87 -34.79 -16.89
C SER A 135 -9.79 -36.31 -16.86
N PHE A 136 -9.16 -36.87 -15.84
CA PHE A 136 -9.11 -38.32 -15.59
C PHE A 136 -9.34 -38.64 -14.12
N VAL A 137 -9.72 -39.88 -13.82
CA VAL A 137 -9.94 -40.31 -12.43
C VAL A 137 -8.66 -40.94 -11.87
N PHE A 138 -8.17 -40.45 -10.74
CA PHE A 138 -7.12 -41.09 -9.95
C PHE A 138 -7.77 -41.88 -8.80
N GLN A 139 -7.44 -43.16 -8.68
CA GLN A 139 -8.07 -44.07 -7.73
C GLN A 139 -7.03 -44.93 -7.01
N ILE A 140 -7.21 -45.16 -5.71
CA ILE A 140 -6.38 -46.06 -4.90
C ILE A 140 -7.29 -47.03 -4.14
N LEU A 141 -6.99 -48.33 -4.25
CA LEU A 141 -7.80 -49.37 -3.60
C LEU A 141 -7.11 -49.84 -2.31
N THR A 142 -7.44 -49.16 -1.21
CA THR A 142 -6.80 -49.32 0.10
C THR A 142 -7.76 -48.99 1.25
N GLY A 143 -7.60 -49.67 2.38
CA GLY A 143 -8.17 -49.24 3.67
C GLY A 143 -7.10 -48.77 4.67
N ASP A 144 -5.84 -48.70 4.22
CA ASP A 144 -4.71 -48.09 4.94
C ASP A 144 -4.45 -46.70 4.32
N THR A 145 -3.98 -45.74 5.11
CA THR A 145 -3.37 -44.50 4.59
C THR A 145 -2.13 -44.83 3.75
N VAL A 146 -2.07 -44.28 2.54
CA VAL A 146 -0.97 -44.46 1.58
C VAL A 146 -0.22 -43.14 1.46
N VAL A 147 1.11 -43.23 1.46
CA VAL A 147 1.98 -42.11 1.08
C VAL A 147 2.26 -42.18 -0.42
N LEU A 148 2.32 -41.04 -1.11
CA LEU A 148 2.63 -40.94 -2.54
C LEU A 148 3.94 -40.18 -2.82
N GLU A 149 4.60 -40.57 -3.91
CA GLU A 149 5.75 -39.91 -4.54
C GLU A 149 5.52 -39.87 -6.07
N PHE A 150 5.82 -38.74 -6.71
CA PHE A 150 5.64 -38.54 -8.16
C PHE A 150 6.99 -38.24 -8.84
N TRP A 151 7.14 -38.71 -10.08
CA TRP A 151 8.40 -38.56 -10.83
C TRP A 151 8.14 -38.30 -12.31
N VAL A 152 8.86 -37.37 -12.91
CA VAL A 152 8.80 -37.05 -14.35
C VAL A 152 9.99 -37.68 -15.07
N ASP A 153 9.72 -38.40 -16.17
CA ASP A 153 10.73 -39.11 -16.96
C ASP A 153 11.74 -38.16 -17.62
N ASP A 154 13.03 -38.47 -17.52
CA ASP A 154 14.13 -37.71 -18.15
C ASP A 154 14.18 -37.83 -19.69
N GLY A 155 13.24 -38.62 -20.27
CA GLY A 155 13.12 -38.89 -21.69
C GLY A 155 13.72 -40.24 -22.11
N ASP A 156 14.37 -40.99 -21.21
CA ASP A 156 14.88 -42.34 -21.51
C ASP A 156 13.81 -43.45 -21.47
N SER A 157 12.62 -43.17 -20.92
CA SER A 157 11.51 -44.12 -20.72
C SER A 157 11.81 -45.27 -19.76
N VAL A 158 12.64 -45.05 -18.73
CA VAL A 158 13.10 -46.03 -17.74
C VAL A 158 13.16 -45.45 -16.32
N PHE A 159 12.10 -45.69 -15.53
CA PHE A 159 12.10 -45.34 -14.09
C PHE A 159 13.43 -45.64 -13.35
N GLY A 160 14.05 -44.60 -12.81
CA GLY A 160 15.31 -44.61 -12.08
C GLY A 160 15.55 -43.33 -11.27
N GLY A 161 16.52 -43.34 -10.37
CA GLY A 161 16.87 -42.16 -9.54
C GLY A 161 17.62 -41.04 -10.29
N ASN A 162 17.54 -41.04 -11.63
CA ASN A 162 17.90 -39.98 -12.55
C ASN A 162 16.66 -39.30 -13.14
N ASP A 163 15.49 -39.93 -13.04
CA ASP A 163 14.24 -39.22 -13.24
C ASP A 163 14.08 -38.16 -12.16
N LEU A 164 13.32 -37.17 -12.55
CA LEU A 164 13.07 -35.98 -11.78
C LEU A 164 12.01 -36.29 -10.71
N PHE A 165 12.41 -36.23 -9.45
CA PHE A 165 11.47 -36.26 -8.33
C PHE A 165 10.64 -34.98 -8.35
N VAL A 166 9.32 -35.12 -8.23
CA VAL A 166 8.43 -33.99 -7.92
C VAL A 166 8.22 -34.03 -6.41
N ASP A 167 8.90 -33.14 -5.70
CA ASP A 167 8.58 -32.93 -4.30
C ASP A 167 7.29 -32.11 -4.21
N LEU A 168 6.42 -32.52 -3.32
CA LEU A 168 5.07 -31.99 -3.12
C LEU A 168 4.69 -32.02 -1.62
N SER A 169 5.68 -32.26 -0.74
CA SER A 169 5.53 -31.87 0.65
C SER A 169 5.76 -30.37 0.76
N GLY A 170 4.85 -29.67 1.43
CA GLY A 170 5.07 -28.28 1.82
C GLY A 170 6.11 -28.15 2.94
N ASP A 171 6.21 -26.98 3.54
CA ASP A 171 7.30 -26.57 4.44
C ASP A 171 7.66 -27.55 5.56
N ASP A 172 6.67 -28.22 6.16
CA ASP A 172 6.86 -29.25 7.18
C ASP A 172 7.66 -30.49 6.69
N GLY A 173 7.93 -30.60 5.38
CA GLY A 173 8.55 -31.76 4.74
C GLY A 173 7.67 -33.01 4.84
N ASP A 174 6.35 -32.81 4.94
CA ASP A 174 5.41 -33.85 5.29
C ASP A 174 4.91 -34.66 4.08
N GLU A 175 5.08 -35.98 4.16
CA GLU A 175 4.77 -36.95 3.10
C GLU A 175 3.29 -36.84 2.61
N ILE A 176 3.01 -36.72 1.30
CA ILE A 176 1.62 -36.73 0.77
C ILE A 176 0.90 -37.98 1.23
N LYS A 177 -0.12 -37.84 2.08
CA LYS A 177 -0.94 -38.94 2.59
C LYS A 177 -2.34 -38.88 1.98
N VAL A 178 -2.80 -40.02 1.49
CA VAL A 178 -4.16 -40.22 0.95
C VAL A 178 -4.81 -41.42 1.64
N TRP A 179 -6.11 -41.30 1.93
CA TRP A 179 -6.88 -42.33 2.61
C TRP A 179 -8.35 -42.29 2.18
N ASP A 180 -9.03 -43.42 2.35
CA ASP A 180 -10.48 -43.59 2.19
C ASP A 180 -11.23 -42.69 3.17
N GLY A 181 -11.94 -41.70 2.64
CA GLY A 181 -12.55 -40.60 3.39
C GLY A 181 -11.63 -39.39 3.66
N ALA A 182 -10.63 -39.16 2.79
CA ALA A 182 -10.03 -37.83 2.65
C ALA A 182 -11.05 -36.83 2.10
N GLU A 183 -10.81 -35.52 2.24
CA GLU A 183 -11.81 -34.51 1.94
C GLU A 183 -12.20 -34.42 0.45
N PHE A 184 -11.21 -34.59 -0.43
CA PHE A 184 -11.37 -34.66 -1.88
C PHE A 184 -11.71 -36.08 -2.40
N ASP A 185 -12.10 -37.00 -1.50
CA ASP A 185 -12.54 -38.35 -1.87
C ASP A 185 -13.99 -38.35 -2.36
N GLU A 186 -14.19 -38.66 -3.64
CA GLU A 186 -15.49 -38.82 -4.28
C GLU A 186 -16.24 -40.08 -3.81
N THR A 187 -15.56 -40.99 -3.11
CA THR A 187 -16.13 -42.24 -2.60
C THR A 187 -16.56 -42.16 -1.11
N PRO A 188 -17.58 -42.92 -0.68
CA PRO A 188 -18.09 -42.82 0.70
C PRO A 188 -17.07 -43.32 1.75
N PRO A 189 -16.76 -42.53 2.81
CA PRO A 189 -15.78 -42.91 3.82
C PRO A 189 -16.00 -44.29 4.45
N GLY A 190 -14.94 -45.08 4.49
CA GLY A 190 -14.87 -46.44 5.03
C GLY A 190 -15.22 -47.55 4.01
N ASP A 191 -15.25 -47.28 2.70
CA ASP A 191 -15.57 -48.28 1.68
C ASP A 191 -14.34 -49.03 1.09
N GLY A 192 -13.13 -48.57 1.39
CA GLY A 192 -11.85 -49.11 0.95
C GLY A 192 -11.37 -48.60 -0.42
N ILE A 193 -11.93 -47.48 -0.88
CA ILE A 193 -11.56 -46.78 -2.10
C ILE A 193 -11.25 -45.33 -1.72
N PHE A 194 -10.17 -44.80 -2.28
CA PHE A 194 -9.98 -43.36 -2.41
C PHE A 194 -10.09 -43.01 -3.90
N GLN A 195 -10.86 -41.99 -4.27
CA GLN A 195 -11.04 -41.57 -5.66
C GLN A 195 -11.12 -40.04 -5.80
N ALA A 196 -10.40 -39.45 -6.76
CA ALA A 196 -10.54 -38.05 -7.15
C ALA A 196 -10.49 -37.86 -8.68
N THR A 197 -11.32 -36.98 -9.24
CA THR A 197 -11.23 -36.55 -10.64
C THR A 197 -10.27 -35.39 -10.80
N LEU A 198 -9.19 -35.61 -11.53
CA LEU A 198 -8.11 -34.65 -11.75
C LEU A 198 -8.34 -33.91 -13.09
N ASN A 199 -8.48 -32.57 -13.06
CA ASN A 199 -8.54 -31.69 -14.24
C ASN A 199 -7.15 -31.11 -14.61
N THR A 200 -6.58 -31.50 -15.75
CA THR A 200 -5.19 -31.16 -16.14
C THR A 200 -4.98 -29.81 -16.86
N MET A 201 -5.92 -28.85 -16.73
CA MET A 201 -5.80 -27.47 -17.25
C MET A 201 -5.93 -26.37 -16.18
N SER A 202 -6.35 -26.75 -14.96
CA SER A 202 -6.76 -25.81 -13.93
C SER A 202 -5.61 -25.55 -12.97
N PHE A 203 -5.35 -24.28 -12.73
CA PHE A 203 -4.68 -23.75 -11.55
C PHE A 203 -5.73 -22.80 -10.96
N GLY A 204 -6.09 -22.90 -9.67
CA GLY A 204 -7.03 -21.93 -9.07
C GLY A 204 -7.88 -22.44 -7.91
N ASP A 205 -8.17 -23.74 -7.86
CA ASP A 205 -8.79 -24.33 -6.68
C ASP A 205 -7.71 -24.98 -5.82
N GLU A 206 -7.64 -24.53 -4.56
CA GLU A 206 -7.36 -25.37 -3.41
C GLU A 206 -7.79 -26.84 -3.67
N GLY A 207 -6.85 -27.79 -3.64
CA GLY A 207 -7.11 -29.22 -3.90
C GLY A 207 -7.37 -29.65 -5.35
N SER A 208 -7.12 -28.78 -6.35
CA SER A 208 -7.01 -29.18 -7.76
C SER A 208 -5.71 -29.98 -8.03
N PRO A 209 -5.61 -30.79 -9.10
CA PRO A 209 -4.39 -31.53 -9.36
C PRO A 209 -3.23 -30.65 -9.82
N GLU A 210 -2.12 -30.83 -9.12
CA GLU A 210 -0.84 -30.19 -9.35
C GLU A 210 -0.35 -30.13 -10.83
N PRO A 211 0.38 -29.05 -11.20
CA PRO A 211 0.76 -28.67 -12.56
C PRO A 211 1.27 -29.79 -13.47
N PHE A 212 2.04 -30.73 -12.92
CA PHE A 212 2.81 -31.69 -13.72
C PHE A 212 1.94 -32.74 -14.43
N PHE A 213 0.69 -32.95 -14.03
CA PHE A 213 -0.24 -33.75 -14.84
C PHE A 213 -0.66 -33.04 -16.14
N GLY A 214 -0.48 -31.72 -16.23
CA GLY A 214 -0.61 -30.93 -17.46
C GLY A 214 0.65 -30.89 -18.33
N LEU A 215 1.77 -31.50 -17.90
CA LEU A 215 3.05 -31.46 -18.65
C LEU A 215 2.97 -32.28 -19.94
N GLN A 216 2.96 -31.60 -21.09
CA GLN A 216 2.77 -32.24 -22.37
C GLN A 216 3.96 -33.12 -22.81
N ASN A 217 3.65 -34.25 -23.44
CA ASN A 217 4.59 -35.20 -24.04
C ASN A 217 5.56 -35.86 -23.04
N CYS A 218 5.21 -35.92 -21.76
CA CYS A 218 6.01 -36.59 -20.73
C CYS A 218 5.48 -37.99 -20.34
N ILE A 219 6.22 -38.66 -19.46
CA ILE A 219 5.76 -39.81 -18.70
C ILE A 219 5.85 -39.41 -17.22
N VAL A 220 4.79 -39.63 -16.46
CA VAL A 220 4.78 -39.46 -15.01
C VAL A 220 4.69 -40.84 -14.36
N TYR A 221 5.63 -41.15 -13.48
CA TYR A 221 5.60 -42.33 -12.63
C TYR A 221 5.00 -41.96 -11.27
N VAL A 222 4.09 -42.80 -10.79
CA VAL A 222 3.48 -42.67 -9.46
C VAL A 222 3.92 -43.87 -8.63
N SER A 223 4.46 -43.61 -7.44
CA SER A 223 4.78 -44.63 -6.45
C SER A 223 4.13 -44.29 -5.12
N GLY A 224 3.82 -45.31 -4.32
CA GLY A 224 3.33 -45.10 -2.96
C GLY A 224 3.46 -46.32 -2.08
N TRP A 225 3.29 -46.12 -0.77
CA TRP A 225 3.36 -47.19 0.24
C TRP A 225 2.32 -46.99 1.34
N SER A 226 1.80 -48.10 1.88
CA SER A 226 0.97 -48.03 3.08
C SER A 226 1.83 -47.66 4.31
N THR A 227 1.30 -46.77 5.15
CA THR A 227 1.91 -46.42 6.46
C THR A 227 1.78 -47.55 7.48
N ALA A 228 0.77 -48.42 7.32
CA ALA A 228 0.45 -49.51 8.23
C ALA A 228 1.03 -50.88 7.80
N THR A 229 1.28 -51.07 6.50
CA THR A 229 1.71 -52.36 5.92
C THR A 229 2.80 -52.17 4.86
N PRO A 230 3.69 -53.16 4.61
CA PRO A 230 4.74 -53.06 3.61
C PRO A 230 4.21 -53.28 2.17
N ILE A 231 3.02 -52.76 1.87
CA ILE A 231 2.38 -52.80 0.56
C ILE A 231 2.82 -51.56 -0.21
N MET A 232 3.21 -51.75 -1.47
CA MET A 232 3.51 -50.67 -2.41
C MET A 232 2.43 -50.57 -3.48
N PHE A 233 2.29 -49.37 -4.01
CA PHE A 233 1.36 -48.93 -5.03
C PHE A 233 2.19 -48.31 -6.17
N GLU A 234 1.85 -48.62 -7.42
CA GLU A 234 2.65 -48.21 -8.59
C GLU A 234 1.70 -47.81 -9.73
N GLY A 235 2.02 -46.75 -10.46
CA GLY A 235 1.24 -46.24 -11.58
C GLY A 235 2.11 -45.53 -12.62
N VAL A 236 1.62 -45.46 -13.87
CA VAL A 236 2.29 -44.73 -14.95
C VAL A 236 1.27 -43.95 -15.76
N ALA A 237 1.47 -42.65 -15.91
CA ALA A 237 0.71 -41.80 -16.81
C ALA A 237 1.54 -41.43 -18.04
N PHE A 238 0.97 -41.64 -19.22
CA PHE A 238 1.51 -41.15 -20.49
C PHE A 238 0.73 -39.91 -20.92
N VAL A 239 1.39 -38.75 -20.92
CA VAL A 239 0.73 -37.45 -21.11
C VAL A 239 0.94 -36.96 -22.53
N GLY A 240 -0.13 -36.87 -23.32
CA GLY A 240 -0.09 -36.36 -24.70
C GLY A 240 -0.35 -34.86 -24.79
N ALA A 241 0.12 -34.23 -25.86
CA ALA A 241 -0.31 -32.88 -26.25
C ALA A 241 -1.63 -32.91 -27.08
N PRO A 242 -2.44 -31.84 -27.07
CA PRO A 242 -3.56 -31.68 -27.99
C PRO A 242 -3.16 -31.84 -29.48
N ASP A 243 -3.80 -32.76 -30.21
CA ASP A 243 -3.59 -33.01 -31.65
C ASP A 243 -4.49 -32.10 -32.51
N GLU A 244 -4.33 -30.78 -32.32
CA GLU A 244 -5.10 -29.73 -33.01
C GLU A 244 -4.20 -28.75 -33.78
N ASN A 245 -4.76 -27.70 -34.39
CA ASN A 245 -4.00 -26.81 -35.29
C ASN A 245 -3.40 -25.59 -34.56
N THR A 246 -3.62 -25.50 -33.25
CA THR A 246 -3.20 -24.39 -32.39
C THR A 246 -2.01 -24.82 -31.53
N SER A 247 -0.90 -24.11 -31.64
CA SER A 247 0.30 -24.42 -30.86
C SER A 247 1.30 -23.26 -30.88
N ILE A 248 2.06 -23.12 -29.81
CA ILE A 248 3.21 -22.19 -29.70
C ILE A 248 4.53 -22.96 -29.66
N GLU A 249 5.55 -22.41 -30.32
CA GLU A 249 6.87 -23.03 -30.49
C GLU A 249 7.98 -21.98 -30.36
N GLY A 250 9.08 -22.37 -29.73
CA GLY A 250 10.27 -21.54 -29.54
C GLY A 250 11.44 -22.33 -28.99
N THR A 251 12.45 -21.60 -28.50
CA THR A 251 13.64 -22.16 -27.86
C THR A 251 13.96 -21.44 -26.55
N VAL A 252 14.42 -22.19 -25.55
CA VAL A 252 15.01 -21.66 -24.33
C VAL A 252 16.50 -21.97 -24.34
N MET A 253 17.30 -20.92 -24.14
CA MET A 253 18.76 -20.98 -24.15
C MET A 253 19.30 -20.43 -22.82
N VAL A 254 20.53 -20.76 -22.44
CA VAL A 254 21.21 -20.25 -21.24
C VAL A 254 22.46 -19.46 -21.63
N GLU A 255 22.61 -18.26 -21.06
CA GLU A 255 23.79 -17.41 -21.27
C GLU A 255 24.99 -17.92 -20.44
N ASN A 256 26.10 -18.28 -21.12
CA ASN A 256 27.41 -18.50 -20.50
C ASN A 256 27.41 -19.38 -19.21
N PRO A 257 26.80 -20.58 -19.21
CA PRO A 257 26.65 -21.43 -18.02
C PRO A 257 27.98 -21.74 -17.33
N PRO A 258 28.03 -21.91 -15.99
CA PRO A 258 29.27 -21.89 -15.20
C PRO A 258 30.36 -22.89 -15.63
N GLU A 259 29.96 -24.01 -16.23
CA GLU A 259 30.88 -25.07 -16.67
C GLU A 259 31.52 -24.85 -18.07
N LYS A 260 31.02 -23.92 -18.89
CA LYS A 260 31.37 -23.85 -20.33
C LYS A 260 31.59 -22.42 -20.82
N SER A 261 32.82 -22.14 -21.28
CA SER A 261 33.24 -20.81 -21.71
C SER A 261 32.56 -20.31 -22.99
N VAL A 262 31.89 -19.15 -22.89
CA VAL A 262 31.43 -18.25 -23.96
C VAL A 262 30.51 -18.87 -25.02
N GLY A 263 29.21 -18.64 -24.85
CA GLY A 263 28.15 -18.98 -25.81
C GLY A 263 26.78 -19.13 -25.14
N SER A 264 25.72 -19.13 -25.95
CA SER A 264 24.39 -19.57 -25.54
C SER A 264 24.26 -21.08 -25.74
N TYR A 265 23.76 -21.80 -24.74
CA TYR A 265 23.60 -23.26 -24.77
C TYR A 265 22.12 -23.62 -24.62
N PRO A 266 21.64 -24.76 -25.18
CA PRO A 266 20.32 -25.29 -24.89
C PRO A 266 20.03 -25.34 -23.38
N ALA A 267 18.90 -24.78 -22.95
CA ALA A 267 18.31 -25.07 -21.66
C ALA A 267 17.51 -26.36 -21.81
N VAL A 268 17.99 -27.47 -21.27
CA VAL A 268 17.41 -28.81 -21.48
C VAL A 268 16.59 -29.15 -20.25
N ASP A 269 15.39 -29.70 -20.45
CA ASP A 269 14.47 -29.95 -19.34
C ASP A 269 14.26 -28.67 -18.51
N VAL A 270 13.71 -27.62 -19.13
CA VAL A 270 13.15 -26.43 -18.45
C VAL A 270 11.67 -26.33 -18.83
N VAL A 271 10.81 -25.92 -17.89
CA VAL A 271 9.37 -25.82 -18.15
C VAL A 271 9.07 -24.54 -18.91
N VAL A 272 8.14 -24.65 -19.86
CA VAL A 272 7.57 -23.53 -20.61
C VAL A 272 6.06 -23.63 -20.48
N TRP A 273 5.42 -22.54 -20.09
CA TRP A 273 4.00 -22.49 -19.77
C TRP A 273 3.30 -21.37 -20.55
N VAL A 274 2.03 -21.58 -20.89
CA VAL A 274 1.15 -20.52 -21.44
C VAL A 274 -0.18 -20.48 -20.71
N ALA A 275 -0.59 -19.27 -20.34
CA ALA A 275 -1.80 -18.99 -19.58
C ALA A 275 -2.77 -18.13 -20.42
N LYS A 276 -4.03 -18.58 -20.54
CA LYS A 276 -5.07 -17.93 -21.36
C LYS A 276 -5.70 -16.76 -20.61
N MET A 277 -5.63 -15.54 -21.16
CA MET A 277 -6.24 -14.35 -20.56
C MET A 277 -7.77 -14.41 -20.60
N PRO A 278 -8.48 -14.06 -19.52
CA PRO A 278 -9.95 -14.00 -19.50
C PRO A 278 -10.48 -12.91 -20.43
N ALA A 279 -11.66 -13.17 -21.00
CA ALA A 279 -12.27 -12.25 -21.98
C ALA A 279 -12.77 -10.91 -21.39
N ASP A 280 -13.11 -10.87 -20.10
CA ASP A 280 -13.79 -9.74 -19.44
C ASP A 280 -13.23 -9.47 -18.02
N THR A 281 -12.03 -8.87 -17.89
CA THR A 281 -11.56 -8.42 -16.55
C THR A 281 -10.68 -7.16 -16.56
N ILE A 282 -10.74 -6.42 -15.46
CA ILE A 282 -10.09 -5.12 -15.24
C ILE A 282 -8.76 -5.35 -14.50
N TRP A 283 -7.75 -5.76 -15.26
CA TRP A 283 -6.32 -5.50 -15.04
C TRP A 283 -5.56 -5.91 -13.75
N GLU A 284 -6.16 -6.20 -12.60
CA GLU A 284 -5.41 -6.34 -11.33
C GLU A 284 -5.42 -7.76 -10.73
N ASP A 285 -6.57 -8.44 -10.64
CA ASP A 285 -6.63 -9.88 -10.31
C ASP A 285 -7.29 -10.67 -11.44
N TRP A 286 -6.56 -11.64 -12.01
CA TRP A 286 -7.08 -12.49 -13.08
C TRP A 286 -6.58 -13.94 -12.94
N GLU A 287 -7.53 -14.87 -12.96
CA GLU A 287 -7.24 -16.29 -13.16
C GLU A 287 -7.18 -16.61 -14.67
N PRO A 288 -6.27 -17.50 -15.09
CA PRO A 288 -6.20 -17.92 -16.47
C PRO A 288 -7.33 -18.92 -16.81
N GLU A 289 -8.03 -18.72 -17.92
CA GLU A 289 -9.14 -19.62 -18.35
C GLU A 289 -8.68 -21.06 -18.63
N ALA A 290 -7.38 -21.23 -18.90
CA ALA A 290 -6.67 -22.50 -19.05
C ALA A 290 -5.15 -22.24 -19.05
N VAL A 291 -4.38 -23.19 -18.51
CA VAL A 291 -2.91 -23.21 -18.61
C VAL A 291 -2.46 -24.47 -19.35
N PHE A 292 -1.43 -24.33 -20.18
CA PHE A 292 -0.79 -25.44 -20.90
C PHE A 292 0.73 -25.36 -20.71
N LEU A 293 1.38 -26.47 -20.37
CA LEU A 293 2.82 -26.51 -20.16
C LEU A 293 3.51 -27.68 -20.89
N THR A 294 4.79 -27.51 -21.15
CA THR A 294 5.68 -28.52 -21.74
C THR A 294 7.08 -28.34 -21.14
N LYS A 295 8.00 -29.26 -21.43
CA LYS A 295 9.44 -29.06 -21.16
C LYS A 295 10.25 -28.96 -22.45
N THR A 296 11.40 -28.29 -22.37
CA THR A 296 12.34 -28.17 -23.48
C THR A 296 13.05 -29.49 -23.78
N ASP A 297 13.38 -29.72 -25.05
CA ASP A 297 14.15 -30.89 -25.48
C ASP A 297 15.68 -30.71 -25.32
N GLN A 298 16.46 -31.71 -25.74
CA GLN A 298 17.93 -31.68 -25.71
C GLN A 298 18.58 -30.56 -26.55
N ASN A 299 17.80 -29.82 -27.34
CA ASN A 299 18.21 -28.67 -28.14
C ASN A 299 17.64 -27.35 -27.60
N GLY A 300 16.93 -27.37 -26.47
CA GLY A 300 16.24 -26.22 -25.88
C GLY A 300 14.92 -25.91 -26.58
N TYR A 301 14.48 -26.71 -27.54
CA TYR A 301 13.26 -26.47 -28.29
C TYR A 301 12.03 -26.94 -27.51
N TYR A 302 10.97 -26.15 -27.52
CA TYR A 302 9.70 -26.51 -26.92
C TYR A 302 8.55 -26.38 -27.93
N LYS A 303 7.49 -27.15 -27.69
CA LYS A 303 6.19 -27.00 -28.38
C LYS A 303 5.07 -27.29 -27.38
N ILE A 304 4.14 -26.35 -27.28
CA ILE A 304 2.91 -26.49 -26.49
C ILE A 304 1.74 -26.56 -27.48
N GLY A 305 0.99 -27.67 -27.45
CA GLY A 305 -0.29 -27.82 -28.14
C GLY A 305 -1.41 -27.21 -27.30
N ILE A 306 -2.38 -26.58 -27.96
CA ILE A 306 -3.51 -25.89 -27.33
C ILE A 306 -4.76 -26.35 -28.08
N PHE A 307 -5.89 -26.57 -27.39
CA PHE A 307 -7.14 -26.84 -28.09
C PHE A 307 -7.63 -25.59 -28.84
N ASP A 308 -8.12 -25.76 -30.06
CA ASP A 308 -8.65 -24.71 -30.94
C ASP A 308 -9.79 -23.90 -30.27
N GLN A 309 -10.43 -24.43 -29.21
CA GLN A 309 -11.46 -23.72 -28.43
C GLN A 309 -10.91 -22.61 -27.51
N TYR A 310 -9.64 -22.68 -27.12
CA TYR A 310 -8.98 -21.68 -26.25
C TYR A 310 -8.19 -20.63 -27.05
N GLN A 311 -8.35 -20.57 -28.38
CA GLN A 311 -7.75 -19.51 -29.21
C GLN A 311 -8.11 -18.11 -28.71
N GLY A 312 -7.11 -17.24 -28.62
CA GLY A 312 -7.25 -15.89 -28.07
C GLY A 312 -5.92 -15.34 -27.59
N ASP A 313 -5.96 -14.45 -26.61
CA ASP A 313 -4.77 -13.81 -26.05
C ASP A 313 -4.22 -14.60 -24.85
N PHE A 314 -2.93 -14.88 -24.87
CA PHE A 314 -2.19 -15.63 -23.87
C PHE A 314 -1.00 -14.81 -23.38
N ILE A 315 -0.48 -15.17 -22.22
CA ILE A 315 0.90 -14.87 -21.83
C ILE A 315 1.71 -16.18 -21.84
N ILE A 316 2.97 -16.10 -22.28
CA ILE A 316 3.94 -17.22 -22.24
C ILE A 316 5.12 -16.86 -21.32
N GLY A 317 5.55 -17.82 -20.51
CA GLY A 317 6.74 -17.73 -19.65
C GLY A 317 7.53 -19.03 -19.61
N VAL A 318 8.68 -18.99 -18.92
CA VAL A 318 9.62 -20.10 -18.76
C VAL A 318 9.97 -20.19 -17.29
N GLU A 319 10.00 -21.40 -16.75
CA GLU A 319 10.28 -21.63 -15.33
C GLU A 319 11.27 -22.78 -15.12
N ASP A 320 12.21 -22.59 -14.19
CA ASP A 320 13.16 -23.61 -13.77
C ASP A 320 12.72 -24.25 -12.44
N ILE A 321 11.49 -24.80 -12.44
CA ILE A 321 10.89 -25.52 -11.30
C ILE A 321 11.71 -26.71 -10.77
N TRP A 322 12.85 -27.02 -11.38
CA TRP A 322 13.76 -28.11 -11.01
C TRP A 322 15.13 -27.61 -10.56
N ASN A 323 15.32 -26.29 -10.49
CA ASN A 323 16.52 -25.61 -10.02
C ASN A 323 17.81 -26.14 -10.70
N GLN A 324 17.75 -26.35 -12.01
CA GLN A 324 18.90 -26.79 -12.81
C GLN A 324 19.87 -25.65 -13.15
N TYR A 325 19.36 -24.41 -13.09
CA TYR A 325 20.01 -23.16 -13.44
C TYR A 325 19.83 -22.11 -12.30
N PRO A 326 20.23 -22.41 -11.05
CA PRO A 326 20.07 -21.49 -9.91
C PRO A 326 20.62 -20.09 -10.19
N GLY A 327 19.82 -19.07 -9.88
CA GLY A 327 20.16 -17.64 -10.08
C GLY A 327 20.14 -17.19 -11.55
N TYR A 328 19.56 -17.99 -12.45
CA TYR A 328 19.25 -17.57 -13.81
C TYR A 328 17.75 -17.28 -13.97
N TYR A 329 17.44 -16.20 -14.68
CA TYR A 329 16.09 -15.71 -14.90
C TYR A 329 15.79 -15.60 -16.41
N PRO A 330 14.53 -15.83 -16.84
CA PRO A 330 14.13 -15.65 -18.23
C PRO A 330 14.22 -14.19 -18.70
N ASP A 331 14.91 -13.96 -19.82
CA ASP A 331 14.89 -12.71 -20.59
C ASP A 331 14.34 -12.98 -22.02
N PRO A 332 13.17 -12.41 -22.39
CA PRO A 332 12.25 -11.63 -21.55
C PRO A 332 11.59 -12.52 -20.48
N TYR A 333 11.12 -11.95 -19.37
CA TYR A 333 10.43 -12.72 -18.32
C TYR A 333 9.15 -13.40 -18.85
N GLY A 334 8.45 -12.74 -19.75
CA GLY A 334 7.18 -13.19 -20.32
C GLY A 334 6.82 -12.43 -21.59
N ILE A 335 5.91 -12.99 -22.39
CA ILE A 335 5.49 -12.41 -23.67
C ILE A 335 3.97 -12.52 -23.84
N ASP A 336 3.30 -11.38 -24.04
CA ASP A 336 1.89 -11.33 -24.46
C ASP A 336 1.76 -11.76 -25.93
N VAL A 337 0.84 -12.70 -26.23
CA VAL A 337 0.70 -13.32 -27.55
C VAL A 337 -0.74 -13.72 -27.88
N SER A 338 -1.25 -13.22 -29.01
CA SER A 338 -2.51 -13.72 -29.61
C SER A 338 -2.27 -15.02 -30.38
N ILE A 339 -2.78 -16.15 -29.88
CA ILE A 339 -2.65 -17.48 -30.49
C ILE A 339 -3.96 -17.88 -31.18
N LEU A 340 -3.97 -17.81 -32.52
CA LEU A 340 -5.11 -18.16 -33.38
C LEU A 340 -4.84 -19.39 -34.29
N GLY A 341 -3.84 -20.20 -33.93
CA GLY A 341 -3.31 -21.31 -34.73
C GLY A 341 -1.85 -21.60 -34.37
N GLN A 342 -1.07 -22.19 -35.28
CA GLN A 342 0.37 -22.39 -35.08
C GLN A 342 1.13 -21.06 -35.13
N VAL A 343 1.87 -20.73 -34.07
CA VAL A 343 2.77 -19.57 -33.96
C VAL A 343 4.18 -20.03 -33.53
N THR A 344 5.22 -19.30 -33.93
CA THR A 344 6.63 -19.73 -33.76
C THR A 344 7.55 -18.53 -33.50
N GLY A 345 8.63 -18.74 -32.73
CA GLY A 345 9.69 -17.74 -32.51
C GLY A 345 9.54 -16.97 -31.20
N PHE A 346 8.96 -17.62 -30.20
CA PHE A 346 8.84 -17.12 -28.82
C PHE A 346 10.03 -17.66 -28.03
N ASP A 347 11.20 -17.08 -28.31
CA ASP A 347 12.49 -17.54 -27.80
C ASP A 347 12.85 -16.81 -26.50
N PHE A 348 13.40 -17.55 -25.54
CA PHE A 348 13.83 -17.07 -24.22
C PHE A 348 15.32 -17.32 -24.00
N VAL A 349 15.97 -16.45 -23.23
CA VAL A 349 17.33 -16.67 -22.74
C VAL A 349 17.35 -16.57 -21.22
N LEU A 350 17.65 -17.67 -20.54
CA LEU A 350 18.02 -17.67 -19.13
C LEU A 350 19.34 -16.90 -18.98
N THR A 351 19.31 -15.77 -18.28
CA THR A 351 20.46 -14.89 -17.98
C THR A 351 20.63 -14.75 -16.47
N VAL A 352 21.88 -14.59 -16.01
CA VAL A 352 22.15 -14.39 -14.57
C VAL A 352 21.83 -12.96 -14.16
N GLY A 353 21.27 -12.79 -12.95
CA GLY A 353 21.14 -11.47 -12.33
C GLY A 353 22.49 -10.73 -12.31
N LYS A 354 22.52 -9.53 -12.90
CA LYS A 354 23.75 -8.71 -13.04
C LYS A 354 23.92 -7.69 -11.92
N GLU A 355 22.82 -7.36 -11.26
CA GLU A 355 22.81 -6.52 -10.07
C GLU A 355 22.83 -7.40 -8.81
N THR A 356 22.93 -6.78 -7.64
CA THR A 356 22.98 -7.52 -6.37
C THR A 356 22.18 -6.78 -5.31
N ILE A 357 21.18 -7.46 -4.74
CA ILE A 357 20.55 -7.07 -3.48
C ILE A 357 21.45 -7.60 -2.35
N TYR A 358 21.73 -6.79 -1.33
CA TYR A 358 22.64 -7.21 -0.26
C TYR A 358 22.25 -6.59 1.08
N GLY A 359 22.74 -7.19 2.17
CA GLY A 359 22.67 -6.57 3.49
C GLY A 359 22.96 -7.55 4.59
N ALA A 360 22.33 -7.36 5.74
CA ALA A 360 22.52 -8.22 6.90
C ALA A 360 21.24 -8.43 7.73
N VAL A 361 21.14 -9.62 8.30
CA VAL A 361 20.25 -9.93 9.43
C VAL A 361 21.03 -9.77 10.72
N GLN A 362 20.53 -8.96 11.64
CA GLN A 362 21.17 -8.69 12.94
C GLN A 362 20.16 -8.83 14.09
N ASP A 363 20.63 -9.16 15.30
CA ASP A 363 19.80 -9.08 16.51
C ASP A 363 19.60 -7.63 16.99
N GLU A 364 18.77 -7.43 18.01
CA GLU A 364 18.53 -6.10 18.60
C GLU A 364 19.78 -5.42 19.23
N ASN A 365 20.92 -6.11 19.27
CA ASN A 365 22.22 -5.62 19.76
C ASN A 365 23.22 -5.36 18.62
N GLY A 366 22.83 -5.54 17.35
CA GLY A 366 23.69 -5.41 16.17
C GLY A 366 24.65 -6.59 15.96
N GLN A 367 24.36 -7.77 16.53
CA GLN A 367 25.10 -9.01 16.24
C GLN A 367 24.49 -9.72 15.05
N GLY A 368 25.30 -10.00 14.03
CA GLY A 368 24.84 -10.71 12.84
C GLY A 368 24.32 -12.13 13.13
N VAL A 369 23.16 -12.46 12.60
CA VAL A 369 22.48 -13.75 12.77
C VAL A 369 22.69 -14.58 11.50
N GLY A 370 23.62 -15.53 11.59
CA GLY A 370 24.03 -16.37 10.46
C GLY A 370 23.31 -17.73 10.41
N GLY A 371 23.06 -18.21 9.20
CA GLY A 371 22.30 -19.45 8.96
C GLY A 371 20.79 -19.24 8.89
N VAL A 372 20.34 -18.04 8.53
CA VAL A 372 18.94 -17.68 8.26
C VAL A 372 18.77 -17.59 6.75
N THR A 373 17.69 -18.15 6.22
CA THR A 373 17.37 -18.10 4.79
C THR A 373 16.63 -16.80 4.46
N ILE A 374 17.03 -16.17 3.36
CA ILE A 374 16.47 -14.92 2.83
C ILE A 374 15.83 -15.25 1.50
N ASN A 375 14.53 -15.05 1.41
CA ASN A 375 13.75 -15.25 0.19
C ASN A 375 13.63 -13.88 -0.51
N ALA A 376 13.75 -13.86 -1.83
CA ALA A 376 13.51 -12.67 -2.64
C ALA A 376 12.77 -13.04 -3.91
N HIS A 377 11.64 -12.37 -4.16
CA HIS A 377 10.77 -12.57 -5.30
C HIS A 377 10.57 -11.27 -6.07
N GLY A 378 10.44 -11.36 -7.38
CA GLY A 378 10.25 -10.18 -8.25
C GLY A 378 9.72 -10.57 -9.62
N ASP A 379 9.58 -9.58 -10.52
CA ASP A 379 9.02 -9.75 -11.87
C ASP A 379 9.71 -10.84 -12.75
N TYR A 380 10.88 -11.34 -12.32
CA TYR A 380 11.75 -12.25 -13.06
C TYR A 380 11.88 -13.65 -12.44
N GLY A 381 11.38 -13.88 -11.22
CA GLY A 381 11.52 -15.14 -10.50
C GLY A 381 11.77 -14.98 -8.99
N GLU A 382 11.97 -16.12 -8.34
CA GLU A 382 12.34 -16.27 -6.93
C GLU A 382 13.81 -16.66 -6.77
N THR A 383 14.41 -16.32 -5.64
CA THR A 383 15.76 -16.73 -5.28
C THR A 383 15.96 -16.75 -3.76
N GLU A 384 16.60 -17.80 -3.25
CA GLU A 384 16.95 -17.97 -1.85
C GLU A 384 18.46 -17.82 -1.61
N VAL A 385 18.86 -17.23 -0.48
CA VAL A 385 20.24 -17.30 0.04
C VAL A 385 20.28 -17.45 1.55
N VAL A 386 21.25 -18.22 2.06
CA VAL A 386 21.48 -18.37 3.50
C VAL A 386 22.52 -17.37 3.99
N THR A 387 22.23 -16.64 5.06
CA THR A 387 23.13 -15.65 5.65
C THR A 387 24.45 -16.25 6.12
N ASN A 388 25.55 -15.53 5.88
CA ASN A 388 26.87 -15.86 6.40
C ASN A 388 26.89 -15.84 7.94
N SER A 389 27.93 -16.40 8.56
CA SER A 389 28.08 -16.44 10.03
C SER A 389 28.17 -15.07 10.74
N ASP A 390 28.21 -13.97 9.99
CA ASP A 390 28.16 -12.58 10.45
C ASP A 390 26.85 -11.86 10.04
N GLY A 391 25.83 -12.62 9.64
CA GLY A 391 24.51 -12.13 9.24
C GLY A 391 24.43 -11.61 7.81
N SER A 392 25.55 -11.48 7.09
CA SER A 392 25.55 -10.87 5.74
C SER A 392 25.00 -11.79 4.64
N PHE A 393 24.31 -11.21 3.65
CA PHE A 393 23.81 -11.91 2.47
C PHE A 393 23.97 -11.06 1.19
N GLU A 394 24.04 -11.74 0.03
CA GLU A 394 24.14 -11.16 -1.32
C GLU A 394 23.30 -12.02 -2.28
N ILE A 395 22.31 -11.42 -2.95
CA ILE A 395 21.35 -12.04 -3.87
C ILE A 395 21.57 -11.48 -5.28
N PRO A 396 21.91 -12.29 -6.29
CA PRO A 396 21.97 -11.86 -7.68
C PRO A 396 20.57 -11.56 -8.25
N ALA A 397 20.34 -10.31 -8.67
CA ALA A 397 19.03 -9.83 -9.09
C ALA A 397 19.04 -9.24 -10.51
N MET A 398 17.86 -9.24 -11.15
CA MET A 398 17.60 -8.50 -12.39
C MET A 398 17.01 -7.11 -12.06
N PRO A 399 17.22 -6.08 -12.90
CA PRO A 399 16.57 -4.78 -12.71
C PRO A 399 15.03 -4.90 -12.80
N GLY A 400 14.34 -4.47 -11.75
CA GLY A 400 12.90 -4.66 -11.56
C GLY A 400 12.49 -4.42 -10.11
N TRP A 401 11.20 -4.58 -9.79
CA TRP A 401 10.75 -4.59 -8.41
C TRP A 401 10.95 -5.97 -7.78
N TRP A 402 11.43 -5.96 -6.54
CA TRP A 402 11.66 -7.14 -5.71
C TRP A 402 11.05 -6.91 -4.33
N GLU A 403 10.52 -7.97 -3.75
CA GLU A 403 10.17 -8.06 -2.35
C GLU A 403 11.13 -9.09 -1.72
N VAL A 404 11.54 -8.83 -0.47
CA VAL A 404 12.58 -9.60 0.22
C VAL A 404 12.13 -9.86 1.65
N GLU A 405 12.26 -11.08 2.11
CA GLU A 405 11.81 -11.50 3.44
C GLU A 405 12.76 -12.53 4.08
N ILE A 406 12.45 -12.90 5.33
CA ILE A 406 13.16 -13.94 6.06
C ILE A 406 12.28 -15.18 6.12
N GLU A 407 12.87 -16.33 5.84
CA GLU A 407 12.33 -17.65 6.12
C GLU A 407 11.91 -17.76 7.59
N GLU A 408 10.60 -17.80 7.84
CA GLU A 408 10.06 -17.63 9.18
C GLU A 408 10.51 -18.75 10.13
N ASP A 409 10.57 -19.99 9.63
CA ASP A 409 10.90 -21.20 10.41
C ASP A 409 12.35 -21.20 10.95
N ASP A 410 13.28 -20.55 10.26
CA ASP A 410 14.67 -20.39 10.73
C ASP A 410 14.75 -19.53 12.00
N ILE A 411 13.75 -18.66 12.24
CA ILE A 411 13.70 -17.71 13.37
C ILE A 411 12.53 -17.93 14.34
N TYR A 412 11.55 -18.76 13.97
CA TYR A 412 10.33 -19.03 14.74
C TYR A 412 10.63 -19.50 16.17
N GLY A 413 9.82 -19.02 17.13
CA GLY A 413 9.96 -19.32 18.56
C GLY A 413 11.23 -18.75 19.24
N GLN A 414 12.12 -18.08 18.49
CA GLN A 414 13.35 -17.45 18.99
C GLN A 414 13.28 -15.92 18.94
N TYR A 415 12.77 -15.38 17.83
CA TYR A 415 12.63 -13.95 17.56
C TYR A 415 11.20 -13.58 17.16
N MET A 416 10.89 -12.27 17.18
CA MET A 416 9.77 -11.71 16.41
C MET A 416 10.11 -11.77 14.92
N ILE A 417 9.16 -12.14 14.09
CA ILE A 417 9.33 -12.23 12.63
C ILE A 417 9.09 -10.84 12.03
N PRO A 418 10.00 -10.30 11.21
CA PRO A 418 9.78 -9.03 10.51
C PRO A 418 8.90 -9.22 9.27
N TRP A 419 8.13 -8.21 8.91
CA TRP A 419 7.48 -8.15 7.60
C TRP A 419 8.51 -8.12 6.45
N SER A 420 8.06 -8.55 5.28
CA SER A 420 8.75 -8.43 4.01
C SER A 420 9.07 -6.97 3.64
N LYS A 421 9.95 -6.78 2.65
CA LYS A 421 10.48 -5.46 2.25
C LYS A 421 10.59 -5.34 0.74
N GLU A 422 9.85 -4.39 0.17
CA GLU A 422 9.93 -4.04 -1.24
C GLU A 422 11.13 -3.11 -1.56
N LEU A 423 11.75 -3.30 -2.74
CA LEU A 423 12.71 -2.38 -3.34
C LEU A 423 12.75 -2.46 -4.87
N GLU A 424 13.11 -1.35 -5.52
CA GLU A 424 13.43 -1.31 -6.96
C GLU A 424 14.94 -1.53 -7.19
N VAL A 425 15.28 -2.53 -8.00
CA VAL A 425 16.65 -2.83 -8.45
C VAL A 425 16.90 -2.16 -9.80
N PHE A 426 18.02 -1.45 -9.94
CA PHE A 426 18.37 -0.69 -11.15
C PHE A 426 19.84 -0.86 -11.55
N GLU A 427 20.14 -0.68 -12.84
CA GLU A 427 21.49 -0.97 -13.39
C GLU A 427 22.61 -0.17 -12.70
N ASN A 428 23.61 -0.87 -12.15
CA ASN A 428 24.76 -0.30 -11.43
C ASN A 428 24.39 0.49 -10.15
N GLY A 429 23.28 0.12 -9.50
CA GLY A 429 22.82 0.69 -8.23
C GLY A 429 23.41 0.02 -6.97
N ASP A 430 23.17 0.66 -5.83
CA ASP A 430 23.33 0.05 -4.50
C ASP A 430 21.92 -0.37 -4.02
N HIS A 431 21.72 -1.63 -3.65
CA HIS A 431 20.40 -2.20 -3.30
C HIS A 431 20.38 -2.84 -1.90
N PRO A 432 20.45 -2.03 -0.82
CA PRO A 432 20.60 -2.53 0.54
C PRO A 432 19.26 -2.94 1.19
N VAL A 433 19.14 -4.19 1.66
CA VAL A 433 18.02 -4.67 2.50
C VAL A 433 18.56 -5.23 3.81
N ASN A 434 18.11 -4.70 4.95
CA ASN A 434 18.56 -5.15 6.27
C ASN A 434 17.39 -5.50 7.17
N PHE A 435 17.57 -6.54 7.99
CA PHE A 435 16.58 -7.01 8.95
C PHE A 435 17.15 -6.97 10.38
N THR A 436 16.29 -6.61 11.34
CA THR A 436 16.62 -6.60 12.76
C THR A 436 15.67 -7.57 13.47
N LEU A 437 16.21 -8.64 14.03
CA LEU A 437 15.45 -9.63 14.79
C LEU A 437 15.41 -9.25 16.26
N TYR A 438 14.24 -9.35 16.88
CA TYR A 438 14.03 -8.99 18.29
C TYR A 438 13.73 -10.21 19.14
N SER A 439 14.58 -10.51 20.13
CA SER A 439 14.43 -11.72 20.93
C SER A 439 13.13 -11.76 21.75
N LEU A 440 12.52 -12.95 21.83
CA LEU A 440 11.26 -13.18 22.54
C LEU A 440 11.47 -13.18 24.08
N ASN A 441 11.15 -12.07 24.73
CA ASN A 441 11.49 -11.81 26.14
C ASN A 441 10.28 -11.61 27.08
N ALA A 442 9.07 -11.55 26.54
CA ALA A 442 7.81 -11.57 27.28
C ALA A 442 6.77 -12.48 26.61
N SER A 443 5.58 -12.56 27.18
CA SER A 443 4.46 -13.32 26.61
C SER A 443 3.09 -12.72 26.95
N PHE A 444 2.14 -13.01 26.06
CA PHE A 444 0.71 -12.96 26.28
C PHE A 444 0.21 -14.34 26.67
N THR A 445 -0.69 -14.40 27.65
CA THR A 445 -1.25 -15.66 28.14
C THR A 445 -2.76 -15.57 28.34
N GLY A 446 -3.45 -16.64 28.01
CA GLY A 446 -4.91 -16.70 28.10
C GLY A 446 -5.44 -18.10 27.89
N TYR A 447 -6.76 -18.18 27.86
CA TYR A 447 -7.51 -19.42 27.69
C TYR A 447 -8.48 -19.31 26.49
N VAL A 448 -8.52 -20.37 25.69
CA VAL A 448 -9.49 -20.55 24.61
C VAL A 448 -10.39 -21.75 24.93
N GLY A 449 -11.69 -21.51 24.86
CA GLY A 449 -12.68 -22.57 25.05
C GLY A 449 -14.03 -22.22 24.44
N THR A 450 -14.87 -23.24 24.29
CA THR A 450 -16.23 -23.09 23.76
C THR A 450 -17.12 -22.28 24.71
N SER A 451 -18.26 -21.80 24.20
CA SER A 451 -19.35 -21.22 25.02
C SER A 451 -19.88 -22.12 26.17
N ALA A 452 -19.59 -23.44 26.15
CA ALA A 452 -19.89 -24.36 27.25
C ALA A 452 -18.83 -24.35 28.37
N GLY A 453 -17.65 -23.77 28.12
CA GLY A 453 -16.47 -23.80 28.99
C GLY A 453 -15.58 -25.02 28.81
N ASP A 454 -15.78 -25.80 27.73
CA ASP A 454 -14.87 -26.89 27.35
C ASP A 454 -13.66 -26.31 26.58
N PRO A 455 -12.41 -26.72 26.90
CA PRO A 455 -11.19 -26.18 26.28
C PRO A 455 -11.04 -26.54 24.81
N MET A 456 -10.35 -25.69 24.05
CA MET A 456 -9.98 -25.96 22.66
C MET A 456 -8.46 -25.93 22.48
N ALA A 457 -7.91 -27.07 22.09
CA ALA A 457 -6.51 -27.24 21.69
C ALA A 457 -6.32 -26.91 20.21
N ASP A 458 -5.07 -26.72 19.81
CA ASP A 458 -4.67 -26.52 18.41
C ASP A 458 -5.36 -25.31 17.74
N VAL A 459 -5.80 -24.33 18.53
CA VAL A 459 -6.25 -23.01 18.05
C VAL A 459 -5.02 -22.13 17.86
N GLU A 460 -4.92 -21.49 16.70
CA GLU A 460 -3.85 -20.55 16.41
C GLU A 460 -4.09 -19.21 17.11
N MET A 461 -3.05 -18.72 17.77
CA MET A 461 -3.01 -17.44 18.47
C MET A 461 -1.98 -16.56 17.78
N TYR A 462 -2.43 -15.53 17.08
CA TYR A 462 -1.60 -14.65 16.26
C TYR A 462 -1.43 -13.29 16.94
N THR A 463 -0.28 -12.62 16.71
CA THR A 463 -0.07 -11.23 17.13
C THR A 463 0.84 -10.48 16.18
N ASP A 464 0.46 -9.23 15.89
CA ASP A 464 1.24 -8.26 15.13
C ASP A 464 1.55 -7.02 15.97
N VAL A 465 2.60 -6.29 15.57
CA VAL A 465 2.94 -4.95 16.05
C VAL A 465 3.42 -4.10 14.88
N TRP A 466 2.69 -3.01 14.63
CA TRP A 466 3.00 -2.04 13.58
C TRP A 466 3.88 -0.90 14.12
N LEU A 467 4.88 -0.49 13.34
CA LEU A 467 5.87 0.55 13.67
C LEU A 467 5.89 1.71 12.65
N GLY A 468 4.85 1.82 11.80
CA GLY A 468 4.75 2.81 10.73
C GLY A 468 4.86 2.19 9.34
N ILE A 469 4.82 3.04 8.30
CA ILE A 469 4.81 2.63 6.88
C ILE A 469 5.87 1.56 6.62
N ASP A 470 5.41 0.40 6.15
CA ASP A 470 6.18 -0.77 5.73
C ASP A 470 7.19 -1.31 6.77
N VAL A 471 6.88 -1.11 8.07
CA VAL A 471 7.64 -1.71 9.18
C VAL A 471 6.68 -2.30 10.21
N GLY A 472 6.69 -3.63 10.31
CA GLY A 472 5.96 -4.37 11.33
C GLY A 472 6.62 -5.71 11.66
N TYR A 473 6.11 -6.35 12.70
CA TYR A 473 6.55 -7.68 13.13
C TYR A 473 5.36 -8.51 13.62
N HIS A 474 5.43 -9.82 13.45
CA HIS A 474 4.42 -10.76 13.94
C HIS A 474 5.02 -11.99 14.62
N ASN A 475 4.15 -12.78 15.26
CA ASN A 475 4.44 -14.12 15.77
C ASN A 475 3.13 -14.89 16.04
N TRP A 476 3.18 -16.21 16.10
CA TRP A 476 2.04 -17.06 16.46
C TRP A 476 2.40 -18.17 17.47
N ALA A 477 1.38 -18.76 18.09
CA ALA A 477 1.48 -19.92 18.97
C ALA A 477 0.16 -20.69 19.01
N TYR A 478 0.19 -21.98 19.39
CA TYR A 478 -1.02 -22.80 19.47
C TYR A 478 -1.47 -23.05 20.91
N THR A 479 -2.78 -23.28 21.12
CA THR A 479 -3.32 -23.67 22.43
C THR A 479 -3.03 -25.14 22.79
N ASP A 480 -2.79 -25.41 24.07
CA ASP A 480 -2.54 -26.76 24.58
C ASP A 480 -3.82 -27.63 24.73
N GLU A 481 -3.68 -28.92 25.04
CA GLU A 481 -4.80 -29.85 25.35
C GLU A 481 -5.77 -29.33 26.42
N SER A 482 -5.37 -28.32 27.20
CA SER A 482 -6.17 -27.69 28.26
C SER A 482 -6.68 -26.29 27.89
N GLY A 483 -6.55 -25.89 26.61
CA GLY A 483 -7.01 -24.62 26.05
C GLY A 483 -6.16 -23.40 26.41
N ASN A 484 -4.96 -23.57 26.97
CA ASN A 484 -4.11 -22.45 27.39
C ASN A 484 -3.06 -22.16 26.32
N TYR A 485 -2.71 -20.89 26.15
CA TYR A 485 -1.63 -20.49 25.25
C TYR A 485 -0.59 -19.61 25.96
N GLU A 486 0.64 -19.64 25.43
CA GLU A 486 1.70 -18.68 25.73
C GLU A 486 2.28 -18.13 24.43
N LEU A 487 1.72 -17.01 23.97
CA LEU A 487 2.16 -16.32 22.76
C LEU A 487 3.33 -15.39 23.13
N ARG A 488 4.53 -15.72 22.68
CA ARG A 488 5.77 -15.03 23.09
C ARG A 488 6.06 -13.84 22.19
N VAL A 489 6.49 -12.72 22.77
CA VAL A 489 6.72 -11.44 22.09
C VAL A 489 7.93 -10.70 22.65
N SER A 490 8.30 -9.56 22.06
CA SER A 490 9.41 -8.72 22.52
C SER A 490 8.95 -7.37 23.07
N THR A 491 9.26 -7.07 24.34
CA THR A 491 8.96 -5.76 24.93
C THR A 491 9.78 -4.60 24.33
N ALA A 492 10.66 -4.88 23.37
CA ALA A 492 11.44 -3.87 22.66
C ALA A 492 10.62 -3.16 21.57
N LEU A 493 9.57 -3.81 21.04
CA LEU A 493 8.78 -3.31 19.90
C LEU A 493 7.55 -2.49 20.31
N GLN A 494 7.20 -2.45 21.59
CA GLN A 494 6.02 -1.74 22.11
C GLN A 494 6.40 -0.38 22.71
N GLY A 495 5.51 0.61 22.60
CA GLY A 495 5.72 1.95 23.13
C GLY A 495 6.64 2.83 22.28
N ILE A 496 6.89 2.44 21.02
CA ILE A 496 7.69 3.20 20.06
C ILE A 496 6.75 4.21 19.36
N PRO A 497 7.02 5.52 19.43
CA PRO A 497 6.28 6.50 18.64
C PRO A 497 6.66 6.41 17.16
N PHE A 498 5.68 6.42 16.25
CA PHE A 498 5.90 6.43 14.81
C PHE A 498 4.90 7.36 14.08
N ASP A 499 5.27 7.85 12.90
CA ASP A 499 4.35 8.59 12.03
C ASP A 499 3.42 7.60 11.32
N ASN A 500 2.11 7.79 11.48
CA ASN A 500 1.11 6.90 10.91
C ASN A 500 0.81 7.16 9.42
N GLY A 501 1.48 8.14 8.80
CA GLY A 501 1.29 8.52 7.39
C GLY A 501 0.14 9.51 7.16
N TRP A 502 -0.64 9.83 8.20
CA TRP A 502 -1.82 10.71 8.12
C TRP A 502 -1.62 12.03 8.87
N GLY A 503 -0.37 12.42 9.15
CA GLY A 503 -0.03 13.62 9.89
C GLY A 503 -0.22 13.51 11.41
N GLY A 504 -0.22 12.27 11.94
CA GLY A 504 -0.30 11.96 13.36
C GLY A 504 0.85 11.07 13.83
N VAL A 505 1.18 11.17 15.13
CA VAL A 505 2.14 10.27 15.77
C VAL A 505 1.36 9.28 16.63
N ASP A 506 1.36 8.01 16.23
CA ASP A 506 0.83 6.91 17.02
C ASP A 506 1.95 6.24 17.83
N THR A 507 1.60 5.25 18.64
CA THR A 507 2.54 4.53 19.52
C THR A 507 2.32 3.04 19.40
N SER A 508 3.37 2.29 19.09
CA SER A 508 3.28 0.87 18.83
C SER A 508 2.71 0.10 20.02
N SER A 509 1.74 -0.76 19.71
CA SER A 509 1.07 -1.66 20.62
C SER A 509 0.82 -2.98 19.88
N TYR A 510 0.61 -4.06 20.62
CA TYR A 510 0.31 -5.35 20.02
C TYR A 510 -1.19 -5.52 19.79
N TRP A 511 -1.54 -6.09 18.64
CA TRP A 511 -2.85 -6.69 18.39
C TRP A 511 -2.75 -8.19 18.63
N VAL A 512 -3.70 -8.79 19.34
CA VAL A 512 -3.71 -10.23 19.66
C VAL A 512 -5.03 -10.85 19.20
N ASN A 513 -4.95 -11.89 18.38
CA ASN A 513 -6.05 -12.52 17.67
C ASN A 513 -6.07 -14.03 17.90
N ALA A 514 -7.22 -14.67 17.68
CA ALA A 514 -7.38 -16.13 17.67
C ALA A 514 -8.02 -16.55 16.34
N TRP A 515 -7.53 -17.63 15.73
CA TRP A 515 -7.96 -18.08 14.41
C TRP A 515 -8.24 -19.59 14.35
N SER A 516 -9.26 -19.97 13.56
CA SER A 516 -9.72 -21.34 13.28
C SER A 516 -10.87 -21.30 12.27
N ASP A 517 -10.88 -22.22 11.29
CA ASP A 517 -11.86 -22.24 10.19
C ASP A 517 -13.33 -22.45 10.63
N ASP A 518 -13.54 -23.27 11.67
CA ASP A 518 -14.87 -23.80 12.03
C ASP A 518 -15.65 -22.91 13.05
N VAL A 519 -15.02 -21.87 13.62
CA VAL A 519 -15.56 -21.09 14.75
C VAL A 519 -15.25 -19.59 14.68
N LEU A 520 -16.14 -18.78 15.23
CA LEU A 520 -15.89 -17.36 15.50
C LEU A 520 -15.43 -17.19 16.95
N PHE A 521 -14.51 -16.26 17.20
CA PHE A 521 -14.04 -15.96 18.56
C PHE A 521 -14.71 -14.71 19.15
N MET A 522 -14.82 -14.69 20.48
CA MET A 522 -15.35 -13.56 21.24
C MET A 522 -14.49 -13.28 22.49
N PRO A 523 -13.82 -12.10 22.60
CA PRO A 523 -13.75 -11.08 21.56
C PRO A 523 -13.11 -11.63 20.28
N ASP A 524 -13.35 -10.96 19.17
CA ASP A 524 -12.63 -11.17 17.92
C ASP A 524 -11.13 -10.94 18.12
N SER A 525 -10.79 -9.89 18.87
CA SER A 525 -9.42 -9.44 19.04
C SER A 525 -9.17 -8.66 20.34
N TYR A 526 -7.89 -8.46 20.67
CA TYR A 526 -7.44 -7.50 21.68
C TYR A 526 -6.42 -6.53 21.07
N SER A 527 -6.82 -5.28 20.84
CA SER A 527 -5.93 -4.19 20.43
C SER A 527 -5.31 -3.46 21.63
N ASP A 528 -4.30 -2.62 21.37
CA ASP A 528 -3.62 -1.78 22.37
C ASP A 528 -2.97 -2.54 23.54
N VAL A 529 -2.50 -3.76 23.26
CA VAL A 529 -1.93 -4.64 24.29
C VAL A 529 -0.43 -4.36 24.48
N TYR A 530 0.00 -4.33 25.73
CA TYR A 530 1.42 -4.21 26.11
C TYR A 530 1.86 -5.45 26.90
N ALA A 531 2.95 -6.07 26.46
CA ALA A 531 3.52 -7.25 27.09
C ALA A 531 4.33 -6.91 28.36
N PRO A 532 4.33 -7.80 29.38
CA PRO A 532 3.54 -9.03 29.48
C PRO A 532 2.08 -8.76 29.90
N ALA A 533 1.13 -9.51 29.32
CA ALA A 533 -0.28 -9.48 29.70
C ALA A 533 -0.85 -10.90 29.89
N ALA A 534 -1.92 -11.02 30.68
CA ALA A 534 -2.53 -12.29 31.05
C ALA A 534 -4.05 -12.16 31.21
N GLY A 535 -4.79 -13.22 30.89
CA GLY A 535 -6.26 -13.23 30.89
C GLY A 535 -6.85 -12.61 29.62
N LEU A 536 -6.15 -12.76 28.50
CA LEU A 536 -6.66 -12.50 27.16
C LEU A 536 -7.40 -13.77 26.70
N ASP A 537 -8.64 -13.93 27.18
CA ASP A 537 -9.38 -15.18 27.06
C ASP A 537 -10.40 -15.10 25.91
N PHE A 538 -10.34 -16.04 24.98
CA PHE A 538 -11.22 -16.09 23.81
C PHE A 538 -12.29 -17.17 23.97
N THR A 539 -13.55 -16.84 23.66
CA THR A 539 -14.65 -17.81 23.61
C THR A 539 -14.95 -18.20 22.18
N ALA A 540 -14.75 -19.46 21.83
CA ALA A 540 -15.16 -20.01 20.54
C ALA A 540 -16.68 -20.21 20.49
N ILE A 541 -17.28 -19.71 19.41
CA ILE A 541 -18.70 -19.74 19.11
C ILE A 541 -18.88 -20.35 17.73
N ILE A 542 -19.57 -21.49 17.68
CA ILE A 542 -19.99 -22.10 16.41
C ILE A 542 -21.11 -21.22 15.82
N PRO A 543 -20.99 -20.73 14.57
CA PRO A 543 -22.06 -20.01 13.90
C PRO A 543 -23.33 -20.88 13.80
N ASP A 544 -24.48 -20.29 14.14
CA ASP A 544 -25.77 -20.99 14.11
C ASP A 544 -26.81 -20.31 13.21
N ALA A 545 -26.41 -19.23 12.53
CA ALA A 545 -27.15 -18.53 11.49
C ALA A 545 -26.21 -18.16 10.34
N SER A 546 -26.74 -17.70 9.20
CA SER A 546 -25.92 -17.12 8.13
C SER A 546 -26.68 -16.05 7.35
N LEU A 547 -25.94 -15.20 6.64
CA LEU A 547 -26.46 -14.21 5.70
C LEU A 547 -25.74 -14.38 4.37
N SER A 548 -26.48 -14.52 3.26
CA SER A 548 -25.90 -14.59 1.93
C SER A 548 -26.72 -13.84 0.88
N GLY A 549 -26.16 -13.63 -0.30
CA GLY A 549 -26.87 -13.01 -1.43
C GLY A 549 -25.92 -12.56 -2.51
N THR A 550 -26.41 -11.74 -3.45
CA THR A 550 -25.58 -11.20 -4.53
C THR A 550 -25.52 -9.67 -4.48
N VAL A 551 -24.32 -9.11 -4.64
CA VAL A 551 -24.11 -7.66 -4.81
C VAL A 551 -24.03 -7.35 -6.31
N TYR A 552 -24.87 -6.42 -6.74
CA TYR A 552 -24.99 -5.98 -8.13
C TYR A 552 -24.60 -4.51 -8.29
N ASN A 553 -24.01 -4.19 -9.43
CA ASN A 553 -23.87 -2.83 -9.93
C ASN A 553 -25.25 -2.29 -10.35
N ALA A 554 -25.74 -1.27 -9.63
CA ALA A 554 -27.07 -0.68 -9.79
C ALA A 554 -27.32 -0.03 -11.17
N ASN A 555 -26.28 0.25 -11.95
CA ASN A 555 -26.39 0.88 -13.26
C ASN A 555 -26.62 -0.11 -14.41
N ASN A 556 -26.09 -1.33 -14.31
CA ASN A 556 -26.13 -2.33 -15.39
C ASN A 556 -26.68 -3.71 -14.95
N ASN A 557 -26.90 -3.94 -13.65
CA ASN A 557 -27.28 -5.21 -13.03
C ASN A 557 -26.27 -6.35 -13.23
N ASN A 558 -25.01 -6.05 -13.55
CA ASN A 558 -23.95 -7.05 -13.48
C ASN A 558 -23.63 -7.36 -12.01
N PRO A 559 -23.26 -8.60 -11.66
CA PRO A 559 -22.65 -8.87 -10.36
C PRO A 559 -21.34 -8.08 -10.21
N LEU A 560 -20.97 -7.80 -8.97
CA LEU A 560 -19.69 -7.17 -8.63
C LEU A 560 -18.80 -8.19 -7.93
N TYR A 561 -17.66 -8.52 -8.55
CA TYR A 561 -16.53 -9.16 -7.87
C TYR A 561 -15.91 -8.19 -6.86
N ASP A 562 -15.40 -8.71 -5.74
CA ASP A 562 -14.61 -7.97 -4.75
C ASP A 562 -15.32 -6.77 -4.09
N ALA A 563 -16.65 -6.81 -4.03
CA ALA A 563 -17.44 -5.89 -3.21
C ALA A 563 -17.43 -6.37 -1.75
N GLN A 564 -17.02 -5.48 -0.84
CA GLN A 564 -16.85 -5.82 0.58
C GLN A 564 -18.20 -5.75 1.30
N VAL A 565 -18.48 -6.75 2.15
CA VAL A 565 -19.68 -6.85 2.99
C VAL A 565 -19.23 -7.00 4.45
N HIS A 566 -19.27 -5.88 5.16
CA HIS A 566 -18.91 -5.76 6.57
C HIS A 566 -20.15 -5.93 7.45
N VAL A 567 -20.12 -6.85 8.42
CA VAL A 567 -21.27 -7.23 9.25
C VAL A 567 -20.87 -7.28 10.72
N TYR A 568 -21.34 -6.28 11.49
CA TYR A 568 -20.85 -6.04 12.85
C TYR A 568 -21.97 -5.73 13.86
N GLN A 569 -21.67 -5.83 15.16
CA GLN A 569 -22.59 -5.44 16.25
C GLN A 569 -22.03 -4.36 17.18
N LEU A 570 -22.72 -3.22 17.23
CA LEU A 570 -22.42 -2.09 18.12
C LEU A 570 -22.97 -2.32 19.54
N ILE A 571 -22.12 -2.79 20.44
CA ILE A 571 -22.49 -3.11 21.84
C ILE A 571 -22.33 -1.95 22.83
N SER A 572 -21.82 -0.77 22.42
CA SER A 572 -21.73 0.43 23.29
C SER A 572 -21.73 1.76 22.51
N PRO A 573 -22.41 2.83 22.99
CA PRO A 573 -22.53 4.12 22.28
C PRO A 573 -21.44 5.15 22.65
N VAL A 574 -20.23 4.73 23.03
CA VAL A 574 -19.17 5.63 23.53
C VAL A 574 -18.13 5.89 22.43
N LYS A 575 -18.04 7.15 21.95
CA LYS A 575 -16.89 7.60 21.16
C LYS A 575 -15.62 7.60 22.03
N GLY A 576 -14.66 6.75 21.67
CA GLY A 576 -13.32 6.63 22.25
C GLY A 576 -12.62 5.37 21.70
N PRO A 577 -11.28 5.24 21.79
CA PRO A 577 -10.53 4.25 20.99
C PRO A 577 -10.77 2.77 21.30
N ALA A 578 -11.54 2.44 22.34
CA ALA A 578 -11.81 1.06 22.76
C ALA A 578 -13.33 0.78 22.83
N GLY A 579 -14.03 1.08 21.74
CA GLY A 579 -15.37 0.57 21.50
C GLY A 579 -15.27 -0.85 20.93
N LEU A 580 -15.06 -1.86 21.79
CA LEU A 580 -14.98 -3.26 21.34
C LEU A 580 -16.20 -3.62 20.48
N PRO A 581 -16.02 -4.09 19.23
CA PRO A 581 -17.11 -4.73 18.50
C PRO A 581 -17.54 -5.98 19.26
N GLY A 582 -18.84 -6.33 19.19
CA GLY A 582 -19.32 -7.58 19.82
C GLY A 582 -19.02 -8.81 18.98
N LEU A 583 -19.04 -8.62 17.67
CA LEU A 583 -18.65 -9.49 16.57
C LEU A 583 -18.44 -8.52 15.40
N ASP A 584 -17.35 -8.70 14.66
CA ASP A 584 -16.95 -7.96 13.47
C ASP A 584 -16.57 -9.00 12.42
N ILE A 585 -17.18 -8.95 11.22
CA ILE A 585 -17.04 -9.99 10.20
C ILE A 585 -17.04 -9.33 8.83
N TRP A 586 -15.98 -9.58 8.06
CA TRP A 586 -15.84 -9.12 6.69
C TRP A 586 -15.99 -10.30 5.75
N ALA A 587 -16.79 -10.13 4.70
CA ALA A 587 -16.89 -11.06 3.59
C ALA A 587 -16.75 -10.30 2.27
N PHE A 588 -16.33 -10.98 1.24
CA PHE A 588 -16.15 -10.42 -0.10
C PHE A 588 -16.97 -11.22 -1.09
N THR A 589 -17.33 -10.58 -2.20
CA THR A 589 -18.09 -11.23 -3.25
C THR A 589 -17.22 -11.96 -4.25
N ASP A 590 -17.63 -13.19 -4.59
CA ASP A 590 -17.03 -13.98 -5.65
C ASP A 590 -17.25 -13.38 -7.06
N GLU A 591 -16.71 -14.02 -8.10
CA GLU A 591 -16.89 -13.64 -9.52
C GLU A 591 -18.36 -13.51 -9.96
N ASN A 592 -19.28 -14.21 -9.29
CA ASN A 592 -20.72 -14.18 -9.53
C ASN A 592 -21.42 -13.13 -8.64
N GLY A 593 -20.66 -12.33 -7.89
CA GLY A 593 -21.12 -11.33 -6.95
C GLY A 593 -21.71 -11.91 -5.67
N TYR A 594 -21.58 -13.21 -5.43
CA TYR A 594 -22.14 -13.90 -4.28
C TYR A 594 -21.27 -13.74 -3.04
N TYR A 595 -21.90 -13.45 -1.90
CA TYR A 595 -21.25 -13.42 -0.59
C TYR A 595 -22.01 -14.32 0.39
N GLU A 596 -21.30 -14.86 1.38
CA GLU A 596 -21.87 -15.54 2.55
C GLU A 596 -21.13 -15.13 3.82
N VAL A 597 -21.87 -14.89 4.89
CA VAL A 597 -21.39 -14.47 6.21
C VAL A 597 -21.93 -15.45 7.25
N PRO A 598 -21.07 -16.19 7.98
CA PRO A 598 -21.49 -16.96 9.15
C PRO A 598 -21.91 -16.01 10.28
N LEU A 599 -23.03 -16.26 10.95
CA LEU A 599 -23.59 -15.38 11.97
C LEU A 599 -24.01 -16.15 13.23
N VAL A 600 -24.15 -15.41 14.33
CA VAL A 600 -24.67 -15.94 15.59
C VAL A 600 -26.07 -15.39 15.84
N GLY A 601 -26.97 -16.25 16.28
CA GLY A 601 -28.35 -15.91 16.63
C GLY A 601 -28.48 -15.24 18.00
N GLU A 602 -28.89 -13.97 18.02
CA GLU A 602 -29.04 -13.15 19.23
C GLU A 602 -27.87 -13.24 20.26
N PRO A 603 -26.58 -13.16 19.87
CA PRO A 603 -25.45 -13.19 20.83
C PRO A 603 -25.56 -12.08 21.88
N TYR A 604 -26.06 -10.90 21.46
CA TYR A 604 -26.47 -9.80 22.32
C TYR A 604 -27.98 -9.53 22.13
N PRO A 605 -28.87 -10.07 22.99
CA PRO A 605 -30.31 -9.98 22.80
C PRO A 605 -30.83 -8.53 22.70
N GLY A 606 -31.38 -8.20 21.53
CA GLY A 606 -31.94 -6.88 21.21
C GLY A 606 -30.97 -5.89 20.55
N VAL A 607 -29.73 -6.31 20.23
CA VAL A 607 -28.79 -5.56 19.39
C VAL A 607 -28.87 -6.12 17.95
N PRO A 608 -29.25 -5.33 16.94
CA PRO A 608 -29.21 -5.78 15.55
C PRO A 608 -27.76 -5.84 15.05
N TYR A 609 -27.51 -6.67 14.05
CA TYR A 609 -26.32 -6.53 13.20
C TYR A 609 -26.50 -5.32 12.29
N MET A 610 -25.43 -4.55 12.15
CA MET A 610 -25.22 -3.58 11.07
C MET A 610 -24.63 -4.32 9.87
N ILE A 611 -24.97 -3.89 8.67
CA ILE A 611 -24.40 -4.40 7.42
C ILE A 611 -23.97 -3.19 6.59
N GLU A 612 -22.70 -3.14 6.22
CA GLU A 612 -22.11 -2.12 5.37
C GLU A 612 -21.61 -2.78 4.09
N VAL A 613 -22.02 -2.26 2.94
CA VAL A 613 -21.68 -2.83 1.62
C VAL A 613 -20.92 -1.78 0.84
N TYR A 614 -19.68 -2.09 0.52
CA TYR A 614 -18.72 -1.23 -0.14
C TYR A 614 -18.68 -1.55 -1.64
N TRP A 615 -18.34 -0.54 -2.43
CA TRP A 615 -17.92 -0.77 -3.81
C TRP A 615 -16.51 -1.38 -3.80
N PRO A 616 -16.13 -2.20 -4.81
CA PRO A 616 -14.79 -2.75 -4.87
C PRO A 616 -13.71 -1.66 -4.75
N TYR A 617 -12.70 -1.92 -3.92
CA TYR A 617 -11.56 -1.03 -3.63
C TYR A 617 -11.90 0.33 -2.99
N GLU A 618 -13.14 0.55 -2.55
CA GLU A 618 -13.57 1.84 -1.98
C GLU A 618 -13.75 1.79 -0.45
N TRP A 619 -13.24 2.80 0.23
CA TRP A 619 -13.21 2.87 1.71
C TRP A 619 -14.46 3.48 2.35
N ARG A 620 -15.53 3.67 1.55
CA ARG A 620 -16.82 4.22 2.02
C ARG A 620 -17.97 3.31 1.60
N PRO A 621 -18.87 2.92 2.53
CA PRO A 621 -19.95 2.01 2.20
C PRO A 621 -20.99 2.70 1.31
N SER A 622 -21.29 2.09 0.16
CA SER A 622 -22.36 2.52 -0.75
C SER A 622 -23.76 2.25 -0.17
N VAL A 623 -23.89 1.25 0.72
CA VAL A 623 -25.12 0.95 1.46
C VAL A 623 -24.82 0.66 2.93
N VAL A 624 -25.71 1.13 3.82
CA VAL A 624 -25.77 0.74 5.24
C VAL A 624 -27.17 0.22 5.55
N ASP A 625 -27.25 -1.01 6.07
CA ASP A 625 -28.48 -1.74 6.42
C ASP A 625 -28.37 -2.30 7.85
N SER A 626 -29.46 -2.87 8.39
CA SER A 626 -29.44 -3.55 9.69
C SER A 626 -30.48 -4.66 9.78
N MET A 627 -30.19 -5.70 10.57
CA MET A 627 -31.09 -6.84 10.75
C MET A 627 -30.99 -7.51 12.12
N ASN A 628 -32.08 -8.15 12.55
CA ASN A 628 -32.10 -9.01 13.73
C ASN A 628 -31.90 -10.47 13.29
N VAL A 629 -30.80 -11.08 13.74
CA VAL A 629 -30.43 -12.47 13.46
C VAL A 629 -30.93 -13.36 14.58
N LEU A 630 -31.62 -14.45 14.23
CA LEU A 630 -32.11 -15.47 15.15
C LEU A 630 -31.40 -16.80 14.87
N SER A 631 -31.14 -17.56 15.93
CA SER A 631 -30.52 -18.88 15.89
C SER A 631 -31.25 -19.85 14.95
N GLY A 632 -30.51 -20.58 14.14
CA GLY A 632 -30.99 -21.59 13.20
C GLY A 632 -31.55 -21.05 11.88
N ASN A 633 -31.40 -19.75 11.59
CA ASN A 633 -31.91 -19.12 10.37
C ASN A 633 -30.80 -18.79 9.36
N HIS A 634 -31.08 -19.10 8.09
CA HIS A 634 -30.34 -18.58 6.94
C HIS A 634 -31.11 -17.37 6.36
N TYR A 635 -30.43 -16.24 6.21
CA TYR A 635 -30.97 -15.00 5.67
C TYR A 635 -30.43 -14.76 4.25
N ASN A 636 -31.27 -14.21 3.37
CA ASN A 636 -30.88 -13.90 2.00
C ASN A 636 -31.18 -12.42 1.67
N ARG A 637 -30.18 -11.70 1.15
CA ARG A 637 -30.18 -10.25 0.91
C ARG A 637 -29.35 -9.92 -0.33
N ASP A 638 -30.00 -9.49 -1.41
CA ASP A 638 -29.29 -8.93 -2.57
C ASP A 638 -29.12 -7.41 -2.38
N TYR A 639 -27.95 -6.90 -2.76
CA TYR A 639 -27.64 -5.47 -2.72
C TYR A 639 -27.44 -4.92 -4.13
N TYR A 640 -27.88 -3.67 -4.35
CA TYR A 640 -27.69 -2.95 -5.61
C TYR A 640 -26.97 -1.65 -5.27
N ILE A 641 -25.67 -1.62 -5.50
CA ILE A 641 -24.79 -0.51 -5.15
C ILE A 641 -24.33 0.22 -6.41
N SER A 642 -24.04 1.51 -6.29
CA SER A 642 -23.29 2.26 -7.29
C SER A 642 -21.90 2.56 -6.77
N GLU A 643 -20.98 2.85 -7.69
CA GLU A 643 -19.71 3.50 -7.41
C GLU A 643 -19.99 4.72 -6.51
N PRO A 644 -19.32 4.86 -5.36
CA PRO A 644 -19.45 6.05 -4.56
C PRO A 644 -18.98 7.23 -5.42
N VAL A 645 -19.80 8.28 -5.49
CA VAL A 645 -19.34 9.52 -6.10
C VAL A 645 -18.23 10.06 -5.19
N THR A 646 -16.99 9.92 -5.62
CA THR A 646 -15.78 10.44 -4.96
C THR A 646 -15.37 11.81 -5.52
N GLU A 647 -15.97 12.21 -6.66
CA GLU A 647 -15.66 13.42 -7.40
C GLU A 647 -16.90 14.32 -7.60
N GLY A 648 -16.73 15.61 -7.33
CA GLY A 648 -17.72 16.65 -7.50
C GLY A 648 -17.50 17.49 -8.77
N VAL A 649 -18.29 18.56 -8.85
CA VAL A 649 -18.24 19.58 -9.91
C VAL A 649 -18.06 20.92 -9.24
N VAL A 650 -17.17 21.75 -9.76
CA VAL A 650 -17.03 23.15 -9.35
C VAL A 650 -17.34 24.03 -10.55
N GLU A 651 -18.37 24.86 -10.47
CA GLU A 651 -18.75 25.76 -11.57
C GLU A 651 -19.01 27.17 -11.06
N GLY A 652 -18.94 28.17 -11.94
CA GLY A 652 -19.00 29.54 -11.46
C GLY A 652 -18.81 30.60 -12.52
N TYR A 653 -18.74 31.84 -12.06
CA TYR A 653 -18.51 33.01 -12.90
C TYR A 653 -17.40 33.90 -12.34
N VAL A 654 -16.64 34.52 -13.24
CA VAL A 654 -15.74 35.63 -12.96
C VAL A 654 -16.32 36.89 -13.59
N PHE A 655 -16.65 37.88 -12.77
CA PHE A 655 -17.24 39.16 -13.17
C PHE A 655 -16.29 40.32 -12.91
N ASP A 656 -16.45 41.40 -13.68
CA ASP A 656 -15.90 42.72 -13.34
C ASP A 656 -16.77 43.44 -12.29
N GLU A 657 -16.25 44.53 -11.76
CA GLU A 657 -16.94 45.48 -10.86
C GLU A 657 -18.33 45.98 -11.35
N ASN A 658 -18.66 45.81 -12.63
CA ASN A 658 -19.93 46.22 -13.24
C ASN A 658 -20.87 45.02 -13.53
N GLY A 659 -20.47 43.80 -13.18
CA GLY A 659 -21.22 42.57 -13.44
C GLY A 659 -21.14 42.07 -14.88
N TYR A 660 -20.14 42.49 -15.67
CA TYR A 660 -19.84 41.88 -16.95
C TYR A 660 -18.86 40.72 -16.76
N GLY A 661 -19.13 39.59 -17.40
CA GLY A 661 -18.24 38.42 -17.32
C GLY A 661 -16.87 38.70 -17.94
N ILE A 662 -15.81 38.41 -17.19
CA ILE A 662 -14.43 38.54 -17.65
C ILE A 662 -14.05 37.25 -18.38
N ALA A 663 -13.75 37.36 -19.67
CA ALA A 663 -13.39 36.23 -20.52
C ALA A 663 -11.88 35.95 -20.48
N ASN A 664 -11.50 34.67 -20.44
CA ASN A 664 -10.12 34.19 -20.25
C ASN A 664 -9.50 34.62 -18.90
N ALA A 665 -10.31 34.84 -17.86
CA ALA A 665 -9.81 34.80 -16.50
C ALA A 665 -9.34 33.37 -16.18
N HIS A 666 -8.16 33.24 -15.61
CA HIS A 666 -7.55 31.99 -15.17
C HIS A 666 -8.06 31.70 -13.76
N VAL A 667 -8.73 30.56 -13.58
CA VAL A 667 -9.27 30.11 -12.29
C VAL A 667 -8.51 28.87 -11.87
N GLU A 668 -7.91 28.92 -10.69
CA GLU A 668 -7.13 27.88 -10.05
C GLU A 668 -7.93 27.34 -8.85
N LEU A 669 -7.89 26.03 -8.62
CA LEU A 669 -8.51 25.35 -7.47
C LEU A 669 -7.50 24.34 -6.92
N TYR A 670 -7.12 24.46 -5.65
CA TYR A 670 -5.99 23.72 -5.10
C TYR A 670 -6.13 23.37 -3.61
N ASN A 671 -5.43 22.32 -3.20
CA ASN A 671 -5.19 21.96 -1.81
C ASN A 671 -3.72 21.48 -1.66
N TRP A 672 -3.38 20.79 -0.57
CA TRP A 672 -1.99 20.35 -0.33
C TRP A 672 -1.49 19.25 -1.28
N ASN A 673 -2.39 18.49 -1.93
CA ASN A 673 -2.08 17.35 -2.79
C ASN A 673 -2.49 17.53 -4.26
N GLN A 674 -3.39 18.47 -4.55
CA GLN A 674 -4.11 18.53 -5.82
C GLN A 674 -4.23 19.96 -6.33
N TYR A 675 -4.18 20.12 -7.65
CA TYR A 675 -4.24 21.40 -8.34
C TYR A 675 -5.00 21.25 -9.66
N PHE A 676 -5.95 22.15 -9.90
CA PHE A 676 -6.78 22.20 -11.10
C PHE A 676 -6.83 23.64 -11.63
N GLU A 677 -6.87 23.80 -12.94
CA GLU A 677 -6.97 25.12 -13.59
C GLU A 677 -7.97 25.12 -14.76
N ILE A 678 -8.58 26.28 -15.01
CA ILE A 678 -9.48 26.51 -16.15
C ILE A 678 -9.48 27.99 -16.57
N TYR A 679 -9.89 28.27 -17.81
CA TYR A 679 -10.12 29.63 -18.30
C TYR A 679 -11.60 29.89 -18.56
N THR A 680 -12.08 31.07 -18.17
CA THR A 680 -13.48 31.45 -18.35
C THR A 680 -13.88 31.70 -19.80
N ASP A 681 -15.15 31.44 -20.11
CA ASP A 681 -15.74 31.70 -21.42
C ASP A 681 -16.09 33.18 -21.66
N GLY A 682 -16.67 33.49 -22.82
CA GLY A 682 -17.08 34.85 -23.20
C GLY A 682 -18.16 35.51 -22.33
N SER A 683 -18.70 34.80 -21.35
CA SER A 683 -19.65 35.28 -20.33
C SER A 683 -19.09 35.25 -18.91
N GLY A 684 -17.80 34.95 -18.75
CA GLY A 684 -17.14 34.77 -17.45
C GLY A 684 -17.35 33.40 -16.82
N TYR A 685 -18.07 32.47 -17.47
CA TYR A 685 -18.40 31.16 -16.91
C TYR A 685 -17.20 30.20 -16.96
N PHE A 686 -17.03 29.41 -15.91
CA PHE A 686 -16.13 28.25 -15.89
C PHE A 686 -16.81 27.03 -15.24
N ARG A 687 -16.32 25.83 -15.57
CA ARG A 687 -16.78 24.58 -14.96
C ARG A 687 -15.69 23.51 -15.00
N LEU A 688 -15.28 23.09 -13.81
CA LEU A 688 -14.42 21.95 -13.52
C LEU A 688 -15.30 20.73 -13.18
N GLU A 689 -14.94 19.58 -13.74
CA GLU A 689 -15.53 18.26 -13.44
C GLU A 689 -14.44 17.36 -12.86
N HIS A 690 -14.84 16.23 -12.26
CA HIS A 690 -13.90 15.23 -11.74
C HIS A 690 -12.97 15.77 -10.63
N ILE A 691 -13.53 16.59 -9.72
CA ILE A 691 -12.78 17.18 -8.60
C ILE A 691 -13.04 16.36 -7.33
N PRO A 692 -12.03 15.68 -6.76
CA PRO A 692 -12.22 14.84 -5.57
C PRO A 692 -12.90 15.56 -4.39
N PHE A 693 -13.58 14.81 -3.52
CA PHE A 693 -14.25 15.39 -2.35
C PHE A 693 -13.26 15.77 -1.26
N ASP A 694 -12.92 17.07 -1.19
CA ASP A 694 -12.07 17.62 -0.14
C ASP A 694 -12.34 19.13 0.09
N TRP A 695 -11.59 19.73 1.00
CA TRP A 695 -11.48 21.18 1.15
C TRP A 695 -10.39 21.74 0.22
N TYR A 696 -10.73 22.80 -0.51
CA TYR A 696 -9.86 23.52 -1.43
C TYR A 696 -9.84 25.02 -1.13
N SER A 697 -8.83 25.71 -1.65
CA SER A 697 -8.87 27.14 -1.93
C SER A 697 -8.95 27.36 -3.44
N ALA A 698 -9.48 28.50 -3.87
CA ALA A 698 -9.53 28.88 -5.28
C ALA A 698 -9.12 30.33 -5.51
N THR A 699 -8.44 30.58 -6.63
CA THR A 699 -7.95 31.90 -7.04
C THR A 699 -8.43 32.20 -8.46
N ALA A 700 -8.91 33.42 -8.70
CA ALA A 700 -9.14 33.92 -10.05
C ALA A 700 -8.14 35.06 -10.37
N ASN A 701 -7.51 34.96 -11.54
CA ASN A 701 -6.53 35.90 -12.09
C ASN A 701 -6.99 36.40 -13.46
N ALA A 702 -6.84 37.71 -13.74
CA ALA A 702 -7.15 38.27 -15.06
C ALA A 702 -6.30 39.52 -15.36
N ASP A 703 -5.88 39.68 -16.62
CA ASP A 703 -5.06 40.82 -17.07
C ASP A 703 -5.73 42.17 -16.74
N GLY A 704 -5.11 42.93 -15.83
CA GLY A 704 -5.57 44.27 -15.44
C GLY A 704 -6.47 44.31 -14.19
N TYR A 705 -6.66 43.19 -13.51
CA TYR A 705 -7.37 43.08 -12.23
C TYR A 705 -6.46 42.48 -11.15
N ASP A 706 -6.74 42.80 -9.89
CA ASP A 706 -6.09 42.13 -8.75
C ASP A 706 -6.68 40.72 -8.55
N PRO A 707 -5.88 39.72 -8.14
CA PRO A 707 -6.36 38.36 -7.89
C PRO A 707 -7.45 38.30 -6.81
N TYR A 708 -8.42 37.40 -6.99
CA TYR A 708 -9.49 37.17 -6.01
C TYR A 708 -9.40 35.75 -5.46
N ASN A 709 -9.25 35.60 -4.14
CA ASN A 709 -9.11 34.31 -3.45
C ASN A 709 -10.39 33.94 -2.69
N ILE A 710 -10.71 32.64 -2.65
CA ILE A 710 -11.76 32.05 -1.83
C ILE A 710 -11.16 30.83 -1.12
N ASP A 711 -11.13 30.85 0.21
CA ASP A 711 -10.60 29.77 1.03
C ASP A 711 -11.71 28.91 1.66
N ASN A 712 -11.37 27.67 2.04
CA ASN A 712 -12.27 26.71 2.70
C ASN A 712 -13.52 26.38 1.85
N ILE A 713 -13.29 25.97 0.61
CA ILE A 713 -14.32 25.49 -0.31
C ILE A 713 -14.46 23.98 -0.13
N TRP A 714 -15.59 23.51 0.40
CA TRP A 714 -15.91 22.08 0.37
C TRP A 714 -16.41 21.67 -1.02
N VAL A 715 -15.74 20.71 -1.64
CA VAL A 715 -16.22 20.00 -2.83
C VAL A 715 -16.83 18.68 -2.39
N GLY A 716 -18.04 18.39 -2.88
CA GLY A 716 -18.79 17.21 -2.47
C GLY A 716 -19.80 16.75 -3.50
N ASN A 717 -20.73 15.88 -3.09
CA ASN A 717 -21.71 15.23 -3.97
C ASN A 717 -22.80 16.17 -4.54
N GLN A 718 -22.62 17.49 -4.45
CA GLN A 718 -23.46 18.50 -5.09
C GLN A 718 -22.54 19.52 -5.76
N PRO A 719 -22.88 20.06 -6.94
CA PRO A 719 -22.05 21.06 -7.60
C PRO A 719 -21.79 22.27 -6.68
N THR A 720 -20.51 22.56 -6.46
CA THR A 720 -20.06 23.70 -5.68
C THR A 720 -20.00 24.92 -6.60
N TYR A 721 -20.75 25.96 -6.27
CA TYR A 721 -20.87 27.17 -7.10
C TYR A 721 -20.05 28.33 -6.54
N LEU A 722 -19.19 28.93 -7.35
CA LEU A 722 -18.30 30.04 -6.96
C LEU A 722 -18.56 31.29 -7.81
N GLU A 723 -18.40 32.48 -7.21
CA GLU A 723 -18.41 33.75 -7.94
C GLU A 723 -17.19 34.59 -7.54
N PHE A 724 -16.38 34.94 -8.52
CA PHE A 724 -15.22 35.82 -8.35
C PHE A 724 -15.57 37.20 -8.90
N TRP A 725 -15.45 38.23 -8.08
CA TRP A 725 -15.74 39.62 -8.45
C TRP A 725 -14.44 40.41 -8.50
N MET A 726 -13.87 40.53 -9.70
CA MET A 726 -12.58 41.16 -9.93
C MET A 726 -12.76 42.65 -10.22
N GLY A 727 -12.29 43.50 -9.31
CA GLY A 727 -12.33 44.95 -9.49
C GLY A 727 -12.70 45.70 -8.21
N SER A 728 -11.66 46.27 -7.59
CA SER A 728 -11.67 47.26 -6.50
C SER A 728 -12.30 46.88 -5.15
N ILE A 729 -11.58 47.24 -4.09
CA ILE A 729 -11.94 47.14 -2.65
C ILE A 729 -12.99 48.24 -2.28
N VAL A 730 -13.77 48.70 -3.26
CA VAL A 730 -14.58 49.91 -3.20
C VAL A 730 -16.05 49.51 -3.11
N GLY A 731 -16.67 49.72 -1.94
CA GLY A 731 -18.12 49.57 -1.80
C GLY A 731 -18.88 50.84 -2.16
N ASP A 732 -20.17 50.73 -2.44
CA ASP A 732 -21.00 51.82 -2.99
C ASP A 732 -21.27 53.02 -2.03
N ILE A 733 -20.72 53.02 -0.81
CA ILE A 733 -20.97 54.07 0.19
C ILE A 733 -19.80 55.08 0.22
N LEU A 734 -20.10 56.35 -0.03
CA LEU A 734 -19.10 57.42 0.03
C LEU A 734 -18.79 57.80 1.49
N LEU A 735 -17.56 57.55 1.94
CA LEU A 735 -16.97 58.13 3.14
C LEU A 735 -16.13 59.35 2.77
N ASP A 736 -16.67 60.53 3.05
CA ASP A 736 -16.10 61.85 2.77
C ASP A 736 -15.69 62.53 4.09
N GLY A 737 -14.74 63.47 4.08
CA GLY A 737 -14.46 64.22 5.30
C GLY A 737 -13.23 65.11 5.31
N PHE A 738 -13.00 65.72 6.48
CA PHE A 738 -11.83 66.59 6.71
C PHE A 738 -11.17 66.28 8.07
N VAL A 739 -9.83 66.34 8.09
CA VAL A 739 -9.01 66.33 9.30
C VAL A 739 -8.51 67.74 9.60
N VAL A 740 -8.77 68.23 10.82
CA VAL A 740 -8.45 69.60 11.26
C VAL A 740 -7.80 69.62 12.65
N ASP A 741 -7.12 70.72 12.99
CA ASP A 741 -6.64 71.00 14.35
C ASP A 741 -7.74 71.60 15.26
N GLU A 742 -7.45 71.78 16.55
CA GLU A 742 -8.35 72.43 17.53
C GLU A 742 -8.78 73.87 17.16
N SER A 743 -8.08 74.53 16.22
CA SER A 743 -8.41 75.86 15.68
C SER A 743 -9.23 75.80 14.37
N ASN A 744 -9.60 74.60 13.92
CA ASN A 744 -10.17 74.29 12.61
C ASN A 744 -9.25 74.63 11.41
N SER A 745 -7.92 74.63 11.60
CA SER A 745 -6.97 74.63 10.48
C SER A 745 -6.92 73.23 9.87
N PRO A 746 -6.95 73.06 8.54
CA PRO A 746 -6.80 71.74 7.92
C PRO A 746 -5.42 71.14 8.20
N ILE A 747 -5.38 69.81 8.41
CA ILE A 747 -4.15 69.05 8.58
C ILE A 747 -3.91 68.24 7.29
N PRO A 748 -3.03 68.70 6.40
CA PRO A 748 -2.68 67.97 5.18
C PRO A 748 -1.71 66.82 5.48
N GLY A 749 -1.87 65.70 4.77
CA GLY A 749 -1.07 64.50 5.03
C GLY A 749 -1.33 63.86 6.39
N ALA A 750 -2.52 63.97 6.97
CA ALA A 750 -2.91 63.10 8.07
C ALA A 750 -3.05 61.67 7.53
N LEU A 751 -2.37 60.71 8.16
CA LEU A 751 -2.48 59.29 7.87
C LEU A 751 -3.79 58.76 8.45
N MET A 752 -4.52 58.01 7.65
CA MET A 752 -5.78 57.40 8.01
C MET A 752 -5.72 55.89 7.75
N MET A 753 -6.10 55.11 8.75
CA MET A 753 -6.16 53.65 8.70
C MET A 753 -7.57 53.22 9.13
N LEU A 754 -8.20 52.37 8.32
CA LEU A 754 -9.54 51.83 8.60
C LEU A 754 -9.51 50.31 8.49
N PHE A 755 -10.27 49.62 9.33
CA PHE A 755 -10.43 48.17 9.24
C PHE A 755 -11.90 47.78 9.35
N ASN A 756 -12.41 47.02 8.37
CA ASN A 756 -13.73 46.41 8.43
C ASN A 756 -13.62 44.99 8.98
N TRP A 757 -14.23 44.74 10.15
CA TRP A 757 -14.19 43.42 10.81
C TRP A 757 -15.13 42.37 10.21
N GLU A 758 -16.12 42.78 9.42
CA GLU A 758 -17.08 41.88 8.77
C GLU A 758 -16.50 41.24 7.50
N PHE A 759 -15.62 41.97 6.79
CA PHE A 759 -14.96 41.52 5.57
C PHE A 759 -13.43 41.38 5.68
N TYR A 760 -12.85 41.66 6.85
CA TYR A 760 -11.41 41.69 7.10
C TYR A 760 -10.64 42.64 6.15
N GLU A 761 -11.24 43.79 5.80
CA GLU A 761 -10.68 44.73 4.81
C GLU A 761 -9.94 45.91 5.46
N PRO A 762 -8.60 46.02 5.28
CA PRO A 762 -7.82 47.20 5.67
C PRO A 762 -7.80 48.27 4.58
N PHE A 763 -7.88 49.53 4.98
CA PHE A 763 -7.72 50.70 4.11
C PHE A 763 -6.67 51.66 4.68
N THR A 764 -5.88 52.28 3.82
CA THR A 764 -4.92 53.32 4.22
C THR A 764 -4.91 54.46 3.21
N LEU A 765 -5.08 55.69 3.70
CA LEU A 765 -5.08 56.90 2.87
C LEU A 765 -4.47 58.10 3.62
N PHE A 766 -4.18 59.17 2.88
CA PHE A 766 -3.68 60.43 3.40
C PHE A 766 -4.60 61.58 3.00
N THR A 767 -4.75 62.57 3.88
CA THR A 767 -5.49 63.80 3.52
C THR A 767 -4.73 64.67 2.52
N ASP A 768 -5.48 65.42 1.70
CA ASP A 768 -4.93 66.35 0.72
C ASP A 768 -4.44 67.68 1.33
N ASP A 769 -3.95 68.62 0.49
CA ASP A 769 -3.50 69.97 0.92
C ASP A 769 -4.58 70.80 1.65
N SER A 770 -5.86 70.42 1.55
CA SER A 770 -7.00 71.03 2.23
C SER A 770 -7.49 70.25 3.46
N GLY A 771 -6.77 69.18 3.84
CA GLY A 771 -7.15 68.27 4.91
C GLY A 771 -8.31 67.34 4.55
N HIS A 772 -8.72 67.29 3.28
CA HIS A 772 -9.84 66.49 2.78
C HIS A 772 -9.43 65.02 2.57
N PHE A 773 -10.39 64.11 2.74
CA PHE A 773 -10.28 62.71 2.33
C PHE A 773 -11.59 62.21 1.73
N GLU A 774 -11.48 61.22 0.84
CA GLU A 774 -12.59 60.55 0.17
C GLU A 774 -12.24 59.09 -0.04
N LEU A 775 -13.14 58.17 0.35
CA LEU A 775 -13.01 56.73 0.16
C LEU A 775 -14.40 56.13 -0.03
N ASN A 776 -14.55 55.21 -0.97
CA ASN A 776 -15.79 54.45 -1.15
C ASN A 776 -15.67 53.10 -0.43
N VAL A 777 -16.60 52.79 0.47
CA VAL A 777 -16.54 51.67 1.42
C VAL A 777 -17.79 50.78 1.38
N LYS A 778 -17.71 49.55 1.87
CA LYS A 778 -18.86 48.65 2.01
C LYS A 778 -19.70 49.03 3.25
N PRO A 779 -20.99 48.64 3.32
CA PRO A 779 -21.72 48.72 4.58
C PRO A 779 -21.09 47.75 5.60
N GLY A 780 -20.95 48.16 6.86
CA GLY A 780 -20.37 47.30 7.91
C GLY A 780 -19.83 48.09 9.11
N TRP A 781 -19.19 47.39 10.05
CA TRP A 781 -18.52 48.00 11.20
C TRP A 781 -17.05 48.31 10.89
N TYR A 782 -16.67 49.57 11.04
CA TYR A 782 -15.30 50.05 10.81
C TYR A 782 -14.67 50.53 12.11
N ASP A 783 -13.45 50.06 12.38
CA ASP A 783 -12.55 50.74 13.32
C ASP A 783 -11.63 51.69 12.54
N PHE A 784 -11.47 52.89 13.07
CA PHE A 784 -10.88 54.04 12.38
C PHE A 784 -9.79 54.67 13.25
N GLN A 785 -8.58 54.78 12.71
CA GLN A 785 -7.43 55.43 13.33
C GLN A 785 -6.90 56.55 12.42
N VAL A 786 -6.67 57.74 12.97
CA VAL A 786 -6.11 58.88 12.23
C VAL A 786 -5.08 59.60 13.06
N GLY A 787 -3.93 59.92 12.47
CA GLY A 787 -2.93 60.73 13.11
C GLY A 787 -2.00 61.46 12.14
N ALA A 788 -1.21 62.38 12.68
CA ALA A 788 -0.28 63.18 11.91
C ALA A 788 0.89 63.60 12.80
N ASN A 789 2.07 63.78 12.21
CA ASN A 789 3.28 64.17 12.93
C ASN A 789 3.05 65.39 13.85
N GLY A 790 3.30 65.21 15.15
CA GLY A 790 3.10 66.25 16.17
C GLY A 790 1.68 66.36 16.75
N PHE A 791 0.74 65.50 16.34
CA PHE A 791 -0.62 65.43 16.87
C PHE A 791 -0.89 64.08 17.53
N GLY A 792 -1.77 64.06 18.53
CA GLY A 792 -2.29 62.82 19.10
C GLY A 792 -3.21 62.11 18.11
N ALA A 793 -3.18 60.78 18.15
CA ALA A 793 -4.01 59.94 17.32
C ALA A 793 -5.48 60.00 17.76
N PHE A 794 -6.38 59.84 16.80
CA PHE A 794 -7.82 59.76 16.98
C PHE A 794 -8.26 58.34 16.63
N ASN A 795 -8.90 57.65 17.57
CA ASN A 795 -9.40 56.28 17.40
C ASN A 795 -10.91 56.26 17.61
N GLN A 796 -11.67 55.62 16.71
CA GLN A 796 -13.12 55.44 16.86
C GLN A 796 -13.63 54.22 16.07
N GLY A 797 -14.42 53.35 16.71
CA GLY A 797 -15.24 52.36 16.00
C GLY A 797 -16.64 52.89 15.71
N PHE A 798 -17.16 52.69 14.48
CA PHE A 798 -18.55 52.99 14.14
C PHE A 798 -19.07 52.21 12.92
N GLU A 799 -20.39 52.06 12.86
CA GLU A 799 -21.11 51.41 11.78
C GLU A 799 -21.36 52.39 10.61
N ILE A 800 -20.98 51.99 9.40
CA ILE A 800 -21.26 52.73 8.16
C ILE A 800 -22.31 51.93 7.37
N GLN A 801 -23.42 52.58 7.03
CA GLN A 801 -24.55 51.95 6.31
C GLN A 801 -25.05 52.79 5.12
N ASN A 802 -24.62 54.04 4.99
CA ASN A 802 -24.98 55.00 3.92
C ASN A 802 -23.86 56.06 3.82
N ASP A 803 -23.86 56.86 2.74
CA ASP A 803 -22.93 57.99 2.55
C ASP A 803 -22.75 58.82 3.82
N THR A 804 -21.50 59.01 4.24
CA THR A 804 -21.14 59.57 5.54
C THR A 804 -20.05 60.63 5.37
N THR A 805 -20.31 61.85 5.85
CA THR A 805 -19.29 62.91 5.96
C THR A 805 -18.78 63.01 7.40
N LEU A 806 -17.47 62.88 7.61
CA LEU A 806 -16.82 62.92 8.91
C LEU A 806 -15.93 64.17 9.09
N MET A 807 -15.90 64.71 10.31
CA MET A 807 -14.98 65.78 10.71
C MET A 807 -14.12 65.26 11.85
N VAL A 808 -12.83 65.01 11.57
CA VAL A 808 -11.86 64.53 12.55
C VAL A 808 -11.09 65.74 13.09
N THR A 809 -10.99 65.87 14.41
CA THR A 809 -10.20 66.94 15.04
C THR A 809 -9.04 66.33 15.81
N LEU A 810 -7.82 66.54 15.34
CA LEU A 810 -6.61 66.10 16.03
C LEU A 810 -6.14 67.19 17.01
N THR A 811 -5.72 66.75 18.19
CA THR A 811 -5.16 67.63 19.24
C THR A 811 -3.64 67.59 19.17
N GLY A 812 -2.96 68.73 19.35
CA GLY A 812 -1.49 68.76 19.33
C GLY A 812 -0.90 67.89 20.45
N PHE A 813 0.08 67.03 20.12
CA PHE A 813 0.61 66.10 21.11
C PHE A 813 1.42 66.86 22.18
N PRO A 814 1.14 66.68 23.49
CA PRO A 814 1.62 67.61 24.53
C PRO A 814 3.14 67.55 24.77
N MET A 815 3.83 66.49 24.36
CA MET A 815 5.29 66.37 24.51
C MET A 815 5.91 65.47 23.44
N ILE A 816 6.46 66.07 22.38
CA ILE A 816 7.47 65.43 21.52
C ILE A 816 8.81 65.49 22.27
N ALA A 817 9.52 64.37 22.36
CA ALA A 817 10.72 64.24 23.17
C ALA A 817 11.99 64.67 22.42
N ASP A 818 12.23 64.06 21.26
CA ASP A 818 13.34 64.37 20.35
C ASP A 818 13.06 63.75 18.96
N THR A 819 13.93 64.00 17.98
CA THR A 819 13.84 63.43 16.62
C THR A 819 14.76 62.22 16.48
N LEU A 820 14.18 61.07 16.11
CA LEU A 820 14.94 59.88 15.69
C LEU A 820 15.44 60.09 14.26
N GLN A 821 16.72 59.82 14.06
CA GLN A 821 17.38 59.82 12.75
C GLN A 821 17.94 58.42 12.48
N GLY A 822 17.81 57.91 11.26
CA GLY A 822 18.34 56.60 10.89
C GLY A 822 18.38 56.39 9.38
N ASN A 823 18.78 55.20 8.97
CA ASN A 823 18.94 54.81 7.58
C ASN A 823 18.31 53.43 7.34
N VAL A 824 17.83 53.18 6.12
CA VAL A 824 17.31 51.88 5.70
C VAL A 824 18.07 51.37 4.47
N VAL A 825 18.48 50.10 4.49
CA VAL A 825 19.25 49.43 3.43
C VAL A 825 18.62 48.09 3.04
N ASP A 826 18.98 47.56 1.87
CA ASP A 826 18.70 46.17 1.48
C ASP A 826 19.79 45.20 1.97
N ASP A 827 19.60 43.92 1.64
CA ASP A 827 20.51 42.80 1.88
C ASP A 827 21.92 43.01 1.28
N GLY A 828 22.04 43.82 0.24
CA GLY A 828 23.30 44.22 -0.38
C GLY A 828 23.94 45.49 0.19
N ASP A 829 23.51 45.96 1.37
CA ASP A 829 23.86 47.25 1.98
C ASP A 829 23.51 48.49 1.11
N ASN A 830 22.63 48.36 0.10
CA ASN A 830 22.25 49.49 -0.75
C ASN A 830 21.13 50.32 -0.08
N PRO A 831 21.21 51.67 -0.11
CA PRO A 831 20.23 52.53 0.55
C PRO A 831 18.83 52.45 -0.09
N LEU A 832 17.83 52.09 0.72
CA LEU A 832 16.44 51.96 0.31
C LEU A 832 15.68 53.28 0.44
N ARG A 833 15.53 53.96 -0.70
CA ARG A 833 14.70 55.17 -0.83
C ARG A 833 13.20 54.87 -0.77
N LYS A 834 12.39 55.82 -0.30
CA LYS A 834 10.93 55.71 -0.19
C LYS A 834 10.46 54.42 0.50
N VAL A 835 11.15 54.04 1.58
CA VAL A 835 10.57 53.17 2.61
C VAL A 835 9.57 54.03 3.37
N PHE A 836 8.36 53.53 3.57
CA PHE A 836 7.39 54.13 4.48
C PHE A 836 7.79 53.75 5.90
N VAL A 837 8.07 54.77 6.71
CA VAL A 837 8.49 54.59 8.11
C VAL A 837 7.36 55.11 8.99
N TYR A 838 6.64 54.20 9.61
CA TYR A 838 5.52 54.47 10.50
C TYR A 838 5.94 54.25 11.96
N ALA A 839 5.36 55.01 12.88
CA ALA A 839 5.63 54.93 14.31
C ALA A 839 4.36 55.21 15.11
N GLU A 840 4.08 54.37 16.10
CA GLU A 840 2.96 54.55 17.03
C GLU A 840 3.39 54.48 18.48
N LEU A 841 2.72 55.27 19.33
CA LEU A 841 2.80 55.15 20.78
C LEU A 841 1.52 54.49 21.27
N TYR A 842 1.62 53.26 21.75
CA TYR A 842 0.47 52.49 22.22
C TYR A 842 0.35 52.53 23.74
N ASP A 843 -0.81 52.94 24.26
CA ASP A 843 -1.16 52.86 25.67
C ASP A 843 -1.81 51.49 25.97
N TYR A 844 -0.95 50.54 26.34
CA TYR A 844 -1.32 49.19 26.73
C TYR A 844 -2.24 49.11 27.96
N ASP A 845 -2.34 50.16 28.80
CA ASP A 845 -3.25 50.17 29.95
C ASP A 845 -4.70 50.54 29.55
N ASN A 846 -4.88 51.23 28.42
CA ASN A 846 -6.19 51.69 27.91
C ASN A 846 -6.57 51.13 26.52
N ASP A 847 -5.72 50.28 25.92
CA ASP A 847 -5.96 49.57 24.64
C ASP A 847 -6.09 50.54 23.44
N ILE A 848 -5.33 51.64 23.42
CA ILE A 848 -5.44 52.71 22.42
C ILE A 848 -4.08 53.20 21.89
N VAL A 849 -4.05 53.63 20.63
CA VAL A 849 -2.93 54.38 20.05
C VAL A 849 -3.03 55.85 20.49
N GLU A 850 -2.04 56.38 21.21
CA GLU A 850 -2.01 57.79 21.63
C GLU A 850 -1.39 58.73 20.58
N TYR A 851 -0.47 58.23 19.77
CA TYR A 851 0.27 58.99 18.76
C TYR A 851 0.52 58.13 17.53
N MET A 852 0.35 58.71 16.34
CA MET A 852 0.81 58.14 15.07
C MET A 852 1.69 59.17 14.37
N GLY A 853 2.91 58.77 14.02
CA GLY A 853 3.82 59.53 13.20
C GLY A 853 4.27 58.72 12.00
N TYR A 854 4.66 59.40 10.92
CA TYR A 854 5.26 58.73 9.77
C TYR A 854 6.25 59.62 9.01
N THR A 855 7.14 59.01 8.26
CA THR A 855 8.07 59.68 7.35
C THR A 855 8.40 58.77 6.17
N TYR A 856 9.21 59.25 5.23
CA TYR A 856 9.72 58.45 4.13
C TYR A 856 11.23 58.61 4.02
N THR A 857 11.95 57.52 3.71
CA THR A 857 13.39 57.60 3.47
C THR A 857 13.72 58.38 2.20
N ASP A 858 14.81 59.16 2.27
CA ASP A 858 15.34 59.95 1.17
C ASP A 858 16.07 59.10 0.12
N ILE A 859 16.73 59.74 -0.86
CA ILE A 859 17.47 59.02 -1.92
C ILE A 859 18.67 58.20 -1.40
N ASN A 860 19.15 58.50 -0.19
CA ASN A 860 20.26 57.84 0.50
C ASN A 860 19.76 56.87 1.58
N GLY A 861 18.46 56.55 1.61
CA GLY A 861 17.85 55.68 2.63
C GLY A 861 17.67 56.36 3.98
N HIS A 862 17.98 57.65 4.12
CA HIS A 862 17.94 58.37 5.40
C HIS A 862 16.53 58.81 5.77
N TYR A 863 16.16 58.71 7.05
CA TYR A 863 14.89 59.23 7.58
C TYR A 863 15.07 60.04 8.86
N ASP A 864 14.20 61.02 9.03
CA ASP A 864 13.99 61.81 10.25
C ASP A 864 12.52 61.65 10.69
N ILE A 865 12.27 61.30 11.95
CA ILE A 865 10.92 61.23 12.53
C ILE A 865 10.89 61.78 13.97
N ALA A 866 9.95 62.67 14.25
CA ALA A 866 9.77 63.26 15.57
C ALA A 866 8.88 62.37 16.44
N LEU A 867 9.36 61.93 17.61
CA LEU A 867 8.70 60.94 18.44
C LEU A 867 8.44 61.44 19.89
N PRO A 868 7.30 61.06 20.51
CA PRO A 868 7.04 61.28 21.92
C PRO A 868 7.88 60.35 22.81
N ALA A 869 8.02 60.69 24.11
CA ALA A 869 8.71 59.80 25.04
C ALA A 869 7.82 58.61 25.44
N GLY A 870 8.37 57.40 25.42
CA GLY A 870 7.70 56.16 25.80
C GLY A 870 8.03 55.00 24.86
N LYS A 871 7.33 53.87 25.06
CA LYS A 871 7.47 52.66 24.25
C LYS A 871 6.82 52.86 22.89
N VAL A 872 7.62 53.13 21.87
CA VAL A 872 7.21 53.32 20.47
C VAL A 872 7.37 52.00 19.71
N ASP A 873 6.34 51.65 18.96
CA ASP A 873 6.33 50.55 17.99
C ASP A 873 6.45 51.16 16.57
N MET A 874 7.38 50.67 15.75
CA MET A 874 7.69 51.21 14.42
C MET A 874 7.62 50.13 13.34
N MET A 875 7.07 50.50 12.17
CA MET A 875 7.03 49.68 10.96
C MET A 875 7.81 50.35 9.83
N TYR A 876 8.64 49.58 9.13
CA TYR A 876 9.34 49.96 7.92
C TYR A 876 8.77 49.11 6.78
N SER A 877 8.07 49.73 5.84
CA SER A 877 7.35 49.03 4.77
C SER A 877 7.72 49.56 3.37
N LYS A 878 7.88 48.65 2.42
CA LYS A 878 8.26 48.94 1.05
C LYS A 878 7.86 47.78 0.14
N SER A 879 7.00 48.02 -0.86
CA SER A 879 6.65 47.02 -1.87
C SER A 879 7.89 46.36 -2.50
N GLY A 880 7.88 45.04 -2.59
CA GLY A 880 9.01 44.20 -3.01
C GLY A 880 9.95 43.81 -1.87
N PHE A 881 9.62 44.13 -0.61
CA PHE A 881 10.40 43.84 0.60
C PHE A 881 9.49 43.47 1.76
N ASN A 882 9.90 42.48 2.56
CA ASN A 882 9.22 42.09 3.79
C ASN A 882 9.17 43.30 4.76
N PRO A 883 8.03 43.55 5.43
CA PRO A 883 7.92 44.65 6.39
C PRO A 883 8.72 44.35 7.66
N GLU A 884 9.50 45.32 8.12
CA GLU A 884 10.33 45.21 9.31
C GLU A 884 9.71 45.98 10.48
N TRP A 885 9.70 45.38 11.67
CA TRP A 885 9.06 45.94 12.87
C TRP A 885 10.08 46.13 14.00
N ARG A 886 10.02 47.26 14.72
CA ARG A 886 10.94 47.57 15.84
C ARG A 886 10.20 48.22 17.01
N THR A 887 10.47 47.76 18.22
CA THR A 887 9.88 48.24 19.47
C THR A 887 10.97 48.76 20.41
N PHE A 888 10.86 50.00 20.90
CA PHE A 888 11.88 50.60 21.79
C PHE A 888 11.30 51.73 22.65
N ASP A 889 11.99 52.12 23.73
CA ASP A 889 11.60 53.15 24.69
C ASP A 889 12.33 54.48 24.39
N TRP A 890 11.71 55.34 23.60
CA TRP A 890 12.29 56.63 23.20
C TRP A 890 12.22 57.67 24.34
N PRO A 891 13.25 58.51 24.55
CA PRO A 891 14.57 58.54 23.93
C PRO A 891 15.64 57.78 24.74
N ASN A 892 15.25 56.82 25.59
CA ASN A 892 16.16 56.06 26.44
C ASN A 892 17.00 55.05 25.62
N ASN A 893 16.41 54.51 24.55
CA ASN A 893 17.09 53.78 23.48
C ASN A 893 16.49 54.12 22.10
N SER A 894 17.06 53.53 21.06
CA SER A 894 16.69 53.66 19.65
C SER A 894 16.81 52.28 18.98
N PRO A 895 16.22 52.04 17.80
CA PRO A 895 16.48 50.81 17.06
C PRO A 895 17.92 50.80 16.52
N GLU A 896 18.35 49.64 16.03
CA GLU A 896 19.65 49.50 15.36
C GLU A 896 19.66 50.24 14.01
N ASP A 897 20.79 50.85 13.65
CA ASP A 897 20.99 51.65 12.44
C ASP A 897 22.23 51.14 11.66
N PRO A 898 22.12 50.81 10.35
CA PRO A 898 20.92 50.89 9.52
C PRO A 898 19.90 49.76 9.79
N ILE A 899 18.63 50.06 9.53
CA ILE A 899 17.57 49.05 9.40
C ILE A 899 17.77 48.33 8.07
N MET A 900 17.83 47.00 8.09
CA MET A 900 17.95 46.16 6.90
C MET A 900 16.58 45.57 6.56
N MET A 901 16.13 45.70 5.30
CA MET A 901 14.91 45.07 4.80
C MET A 901 15.25 44.02 3.74
N TRP A 902 14.58 42.88 3.79
CA TRP A 902 14.80 41.75 2.86
C TRP A 902 13.80 41.78 1.70
N PRO A 903 14.22 41.51 0.45
CA PRO A 903 13.29 41.38 -0.67
C PRO A 903 12.20 40.32 -0.44
N GLU A 904 11.00 40.54 -1.00
CA GLU A 904 9.93 39.54 -1.03
C GLU A 904 10.27 38.41 -2.02
N MET A 905 10.93 37.37 -1.53
CA MET A 905 10.96 36.03 -2.14
C MET A 905 10.58 34.98 -1.10
N HIS A 906 10.01 33.85 -1.54
CA HIS A 906 9.71 32.72 -0.66
C HIS A 906 11.01 32.23 0.00
N VAL A 907 11.07 32.26 1.33
CA VAL A 907 12.22 31.85 2.12
C VAL A 907 12.01 30.42 2.61
N PHE A 908 12.87 29.51 2.17
CA PHE A 908 12.98 28.20 2.80
C PHE A 908 14.07 28.27 3.88
N GLY A 909 13.76 27.78 5.08
CA GLY A 909 14.73 27.71 6.18
C GLY A 909 15.92 26.78 5.86
N PRO A 910 16.97 26.75 6.70
CA PRO A 910 18.04 25.78 6.54
C PRO A 910 17.51 24.36 6.69
N GLU A 911 17.65 23.56 5.63
CA GLU A 911 17.13 22.20 5.54
C GLU A 911 18.14 21.23 6.17
N LEU A 912 17.76 20.62 7.31
CA LEU A 912 18.58 19.60 7.96
C LEU A 912 18.58 18.33 7.09
N ILE A 913 19.75 17.98 6.55
CA ILE A 913 19.93 16.83 5.66
C ILE A 913 20.21 15.56 6.48
N ASP A 914 21.03 15.66 7.53
CA ASP A 914 21.55 14.48 8.25
C ASP A 914 22.01 14.79 9.69
N VAL A 915 21.91 13.77 10.55
CA VAL A 915 22.37 13.75 11.95
C VAL A 915 23.02 12.40 12.26
N ILE A 916 24.35 12.33 12.14
CA ILE A 916 25.11 11.07 12.35
C ILE A 916 25.89 11.12 13.68
N ASP A 917 25.86 10.06 14.48
CA ASP A 917 26.78 9.90 15.63
C ASP A 917 28.25 9.88 15.16
N VAL A 918 29.17 10.41 15.97
CA VAL A 918 30.60 10.37 15.65
C VAL A 918 31.18 9.00 16.05
N PRO A 919 31.72 8.21 15.09
CA PRO A 919 32.17 6.85 15.38
C PRO A 919 33.17 6.76 16.54
N GLU A 920 33.01 5.71 17.35
CA GLU A 920 33.81 5.37 18.55
C GLU A 920 33.68 6.33 19.75
N ASP A 921 32.84 7.36 19.70
CA ASP A 921 32.72 8.33 20.81
C ASP A 921 31.64 7.98 21.86
N ASN A 922 30.67 7.13 21.48
CA ASN A 922 29.51 6.65 22.27
C ASN A 922 28.41 7.71 22.46
N GLY A 923 27.86 8.28 21.37
CA GLY A 923 26.74 9.22 21.46
C GLY A 923 27.07 10.54 22.15
N LYS A 924 28.34 10.98 22.12
CA LYS A 924 28.82 12.18 22.82
C LYS A 924 28.91 13.40 21.93
N GLN A 925 29.11 13.21 20.63
CA GLN A 925 29.13 14.25 19.64
C GLN A 925 28.37 13.80 18.40
N VAL A 926 27.57 14.68 17.81
CA VAL A 926 26.86 14.39 16.57
C VAL A 926 27.38 15.27 15.44
N ARG A 927 27.45 14.71 14.24
CA ARG A 927 27.64 15.48 13.00
C ARG A 927 26.29 15.90 12.47
N LEU A 928 26.05 17.21 12.46
CA LEU A 928 24.91 17.83 11.80
C LEU A 928 25.32 18.25 10.39
N THR A 929 24.49 17.89 9.41
CA THR A 929 24.64 18.29 8.00
C THR A 929 23.36 19.00 7.56
N TRP A 930 23.46 20.21 7.01
CA TRP A 930 22.30 20.96 6.52
C TRP A 930 22.62 21.73 5.24
N LYS A 931 21.61 21.89 4.40
CA LYS A 931 21.63 22.82 3.27
C LYS A 931 21.42 24.24 3.79
N ARG A 932 22.01 25.22 3.13
CA ARG A 932 21.74 26.64 3.43
C ARG A 932 20.26 26.97 3.22
N ALA A 933 19.76 27.97 3.95
CA ALA A 933 18.46 28.56 3.68
C ALA A 933 18.41 29.14 2.25
N GLU A 934 17.42 28.72 1.46
CA GLU A 934 17.28 29.10 0.05
C GLU A 934 16.37 30.34 -0.06
N GLY A 935 16.85 31.40 -0.72
CA GLY A 935 16.21 32.73 -0.71
C GLY A 935 16.76 33.70 0.34
N LEU A 936 17.74 33.28 1.16
CA LEU A 936 18.45 34.12 2.16
C LEU A 936 19.95 34.29 1.86
N GLU A 937 20.33 34.23 0.57
CA GLU A 937 21.70 34.36 0.11
C GLU A 937 22.33 35.73 0.45
N GLY A 938 23.21 35.73 1.45
CA GLY A 938 23.86 36.95 1.97
C GLY A 938 23.20 37.50 3.24
N SER A 939 21.97 37.07 3.52
CA SER A 939 21.21 37.45 4.73
C SER A 939 21.72 36.77 5.98
N VAL A 940 21.95 35.46 5.88
CA VAL A 940 22.44 34.65 7.00
C VAL A 940 23.94 34.89 7.16
N LYS A 941 24.33 35.50 8.29
CA LYS A 941 25.75 35.74 8.64
C LYS A 941 26.35 34.55 9.37
N GLU A 942 25.54 33.83 10.13
CA GLU A 942 25.91 32.64 10.88
C GLU A 942 24.69 31.76 11.17
N TYR A 943 24.91 30.45 11.30
CA TYR A 943 23.95 29.52 11.91
C TYR A 943 24.30 29.33 13.38
N GLN A 944 23.31 29.31 14.26
CA GLN A 944 23.49 29.02 15.68
C GLN A 944 22.83 27.69 16.02
N ILE A 945 23.56 26.81 16.69
CA ILE A 945 23.09 25.49 17.09
C ILE A 945 22.82 25.52 18.59
N TRP A 946 21.60 25.14 18.94
CA TRP A 946 21.08 25.14 20.29
C TRP A 946 20.60 23.74 20.65
N ARG A 947 20.80 23.34 21.91
CA ARG A 947 20.34 22.06 22.47
C ARG A 947 19.36 22.34 23.59
N ALA A 948 18.16 21.80 23.52
CA ALA A 948 17.20 21.91 24.61
C ALA A 948 17.73 21.19 25.87
N ILE A 949 17.59 21.83 27.04
CA ILE A 949 18.09 21.30 28.33
C ILE A 949 17.06 20.33 28.97
N GLN A 950 15.83 20.28 28.43
CA GLN A 950 14.78 19.32 28.79
C GLN A 950 14.17 18.70 27.52
N PRO A 951 13.72 17.44 27.54
CA PRO A 951 13.01 16.83 26.43
C PRO A 951 11.63 17.48 26.24
N PHE A 952 11.27 17.74 24.98
CA PHE A 952 9.94 18.23 24.61
C PHE A 952 8.93 17.08 24.69
N ASN A 953 8.14 17.04 25.75
CA ASN A 953 7.18 15.95 26.01
C ASN A 953 5.70 16.33 25.76
N ASP A 954 5.40 17.49 25.15
CA ASP A 954 4.04 17.97 24.88
C ASP A 954 3.86 18.45 23.43
N MET A 955 2.78 18.02 22.77
CA MET A 955 2.44 18.29 21.35
C MET A 955 1.99 19.73 21.03
N ASN A 956 2.13 20.69 21.95
CA ASN A 956 1.81 22.09 21.66
C ASN A 956 2.61 23.03 22.58
N PRO A 957 3.68 23.68 22.10
CA PRO A 957 4.42 24.64 22.89
C PRO A 957 3.57 25.90 23.07
N SER A 958 3.05 26.12 24.28
CA SER A 958 2.50 27.42 24.65
C SER A 958 3.60 28.48 24.55
N PRO A 959 3.36 29.66 23.95
CA PRO A 959 4.39 30.69 23.76
C PRO A 959 4.92 31.31 25.07
N GLU A 960 4.41 30.90 26.24
CA GLU A 960 4.80 31.44 27.56
C GLU A 960 5.75 30.54 28.37
N ILE A 961 6.16 29.35 27.88
CA ILE A 961 7.15 28.53 28.59
C ILE A 961 8.56 29.10 28.36
N PRO A 962 9.33 29.43 29.42
CA PRO A 962 10.72 29.87 29.26
C PRO A 962 11.59 28.67 28.88
N TYR A 963 11.92 28.53 27.59
CA TYR A 963 12.74 27.44 27.10
C TYR A 963 14.20 27.59 27.57
N ASP A 964 14.63 26.69 28.45
CA ASP A 964 16.04 26.50 28.80
C ASP A 964 16.75 25.81 27.63
N TRP A 965 17.35 26.60 26.72
CA TRP A 965 18.24 26.13 25.66
C TRP A 965 19.70 26.38 26.01
N ASP A 966 20.55 25.35 25.88
CA ASP A 966 22.01 25.50 25.86
C ASP A 966 22.43 25.92 24.45
N TYR A 967 23.03 27.10 24.32
CA TYR A 967 23.79 27.44 23.12
C TYR A 967 24.98 26.48 23.00
N VAL A 968 25.11 25.80 21.86
CA VAL A 968 26.16 24.79 21.61
C VAL A 968 27.32 25.42 20.85
N THR A 969 27.03 25.98 19.66
CA THR A 969 28.05 26.62 18.82
C THR A 969 27.42 27.53 17.76
N THR A 970 28.27 28.36 17.15
CA THR A 970 27.95 29.17 15.97
C THR A 970 28.80 28.66 14.80
N VAL A 971 28.18 28.49 13.64
CA VAL A 971 28.83 28.14 12.38
C VAL A 971 28.70 29.33 11.42
N PRO A 972 29.79 30.07 11.15
CA PRO A 972 29.71 31.23 10.27
C PRO A 972 29.40 30.81 8.83
N VAL A 973 28.57 31.59 8.15
CA VAL A 973 28.21 31.33 6.75
C VAL A 973 29.40 31.66 5.85
N HIS A 974 29.71 30.76 4.91
CA HIS A 974 30.71 31.01 3.87
C HIS A 974 29.99 31.29 2.54
N PRO A 975 30.30 32.40 1.82
CA PRO A 975 29.59 32.80 0.59
C PRO A 975 29.64 31.81 -0.60
N GLU A 976 30.36 30.70 -0.45
CA GLU A 976 30.61 29.69 -1.49
C GLU A 976 30.22 28.27 -1.02
N MET A 977 29.51 28.14 0.11
CA MET A 977 29.08 26.84 0.65
C MET A 977 27.56 26.74 0.71
N ASP A 978 27.04 25.71 0.04
CA ASP A 978 25.61 25.39 -0.03
C ASP A 978 25.18 24.33 0.98
N ILE A 979 26.14 23.50 1.43
CA ILE A 979 25.96 22.48 2.47
C ILE A 979 26.99 22.73 3.58
N TYR A 980 26.50 22.73 4.82
CA TYR A 980 27.28 22.91 6.03
C TYR A 980 27.36 21.59 6.79
N ASN A 981 28.50 21.36 7.43
CA ASN A 981 28.79 20.18 8.23
C ASN A 981 29.49 20.63 9.50
N VAL A 982 28.98 20.24 10.67
CA VAL A 982 29.65 20.52 11.95
C VAL A 982 29.51 19.34 12.90
N VAL A 983 30.52 19.12 13.72
CA VAL A 983 30.46 18.19 14.85
C VAL A 983 30.26 19.02 16.13
N VAL A 984 29.22 18.69 16.89
CA VAL A 984 28.81 19.36 18.13
C VAL A 984 28.87 18.40 19.32
#